data_AF-A0A233HKM9-F1
#
_entry.id   AF-A0A233HKM9-F1
#
_cell.length_a   1.000
_cell.length_b   1.000
_cell.length_c   1.000
_cell.angle_alpha   90.00
_cell.angle_beta   90.00
_cell.angle_gamma   90.00
#
_symmetry.space_group_name_H-M   'P 1'
#
loop_
_entity.id
_entity.type
_entity.pdbx_description
1 polymer ?
#
loop_
_entity_poly.entity_id
_entity_poly.type
_entity_poly.pdbx_seq_one_letter_code
_entity_poly.pdbx_strand_id
1 'polypeptide(L)'
;MLKKTLLAASIAALAASPAMADVTLSYGGFTTPSNVITTTTLAAVTKQAVLSFSTAEDQIAAEFDVNGDLKQNGFITIELTGDATFNDNEVRQWLTGATATSADIQIDLELATATAVNGVVQSGSTVPVLDNNLAKVFKFIDVAGAQKQVDYAIDLNGKRLRLALAQTVGSADDMIQLATATATDGQVDAAAITAGLAANSAALTTAGVVGAIDGANETAPGNGDGVVGYLFADQSGTATTDAQKATYIRSLGATGVTYLEGLAGFATGDVTETLVGAGTEINFDFKNANQIFNLKSGSNNDVAVKIGALKNASYSADPVASGKVFQLGDLFELGLTKSGEATALVSTGFLKIDTNKDGVADDNNVAATGFELFNRTSNQNIQLNKVNLTLSGDLSAFRADTAGNLLHKDGTATGWKLNATKTAATAKAGDAVLQGNIALDAAASSVNAAFANFAKLYVEATNEMPVEAQKIAVTASIAGVDQDTFEDFSDSLADLFIFTRDGLKFDTILTGTTSSNTVHIRDVSGILPEVGGKIFVTVWEYDSHVEGTNGQRNVLAERQELAVKLPSNGAVTLSPATIAEQLGIEVAPSRQARMLFEVETNVGEVAVKKSDGKGTDIQVGSQAAEKGIVDFTL
;
A
#
# COMPACT_ATOMS: atom_id res chain seq x y z
N MET A 1 -56.89 5.59 38.90
CA MET A 1 -56.43 5.25 37.53
C MET A 1 -55.25 6.11 37.05
N LEU A 2 -55.13 7.40 37.43
CA LEU A 2 -53.98 8.26 37.04
C LEU A 2 -52.58 7.79 37.51
N LYS A 3 -52.47 7.10 38.65
CA LYS A 3 -51.16 6.72 39.23
C LYS A 3 -50.46 5.54 38.51
N LYS A 4 -51.21 4.68 37.81
CA LYS A 4 -50.65 3.54 37.06
C LYS A 4 -50.12 3.97 35.68
N THR A 5 -50.72 4.99 35.08
CA THR A 5 -50.30 5.55 33.78
C THR A 5 -49.05 6.43 33.89
N LEU A 6 -48.87 7.14 35.02
CA LEU A 6 -47.69 7.99 35.26
C LEU A 6 -46.42 7.17 35.56
N LEU A 7 -46.55 6.01 36.23
CA LEU A 7 -45.40 5.14 36.51
C LEU A 7 -44.88 4.43 35.24
N ALA A 8 -45.79 4.02 34.35
CA ALA A 8 -45.44 3.47 33.04
C ALA A 8 -44.76 4.51 32.12
N ALA A 9 -45.22 5.77 32.16
CA ALA A 9 -44.60 6.86 31.40
C ALA A 9 -43.22 7.27 31.94
N SER A 10 -42.98 7.19 33.26
CA SER A 10 -41.66 7.49 33.85
C SER A 10 -40.62 6.38 33.63
N ILE A 11 -41.05 5.12 33.51
CA ILE A 11 -40.14 4.00 33.17
C ILE A 11 -39.84 4.00 31.67
N ALA A 12 -40.80 4.35 30.80
CA ALA A 12 -40.57 4.52 29.37
C ALA A 12 -39.63 5.72 29.04
N ALA A 13 -39.63 6.77 29.85
CA ALA A 13 -38.79 7.96 29.64
C ALA A 13 -37.33 7.80 30.13
N LEU A 14 -37.01 6.77 30.92
CA LEU A 14 -35.65 6.48 31.42
C LEU A 14 -34.92 5.38 30.62
N ALA A 15 -35.58 4.75 29.65
CA ALA A 15 -35.01 3.71 28.78
C ALA A 15 -34.88 4.13 27.30
N ALA A 16 -35.14 5.41 26.98
CA ALA A 16 -34.87 5.95 25.66
C ALA A 16 -33.57 6.78 25.70
N SER A 17 -32.43 6.11 25.94
CA SER A 17 -31.24 6.52 25.20
C SER A 17 -31.56 6.22 23.73
N PRO A 18 -31.27 7.10 22.75
CA PRO A 18 -31.02 6.59 21.42
C PRO A 18 -29.84 5.64 21.61
N ALA A 19 -30.11 4.33 21.56
CA ALA A 19 -29.04 3.39 21.32
C ALA A 19 -28.50 3.82 19.96
N MET A 20 -27.35 4.52 19.99
CA MET A 20 -26.67 4.86 18.76
C MET A 20 -26.34 3.51 18.14
N ALA A 21 -26.99 3.22 17.03
CA ALA A 21 -26.71 2.03 16.28
C ALA A 21 -25.20 1.97 15.99
N ASP A 22 -24.62 0.78 16.12
CA ASP A 22 -23.20 0.54 15.87
C ASP A 22 -23.14 -0.51 14.76
N VAL A 23 -22.46 -0.14 13.65
CA VAL A 23 -22.30 -1.02 12.49
C VAL A 23 -20.85 -1.49 12.48
N THR A 24 -20.63 -2.75 12.81
CA THR A 24 -19.29 -3.34 12.77
C THR A 24 -19.07 -4.02 11.42
N LEU A 25 -17.90 -3.80 10.81
CA LEU A 25 -17.54 -4.45 9.54
C LEU A 25 -16.51 -5.55 9.75
N SER A 26 -16.76 -6.72 9.15
CA SER A 26 -15.83 -7.84 9.05
C SER A 26 -15.61 -8.23 7.59
N TYR A 27 -14.47 -8.86 7.28
CA TYR A 27 -14.05 -9.20 5.92
C TYR A 27 -13.75 -10.70 5.79
N GLY A 28 -13.79 -11.27 4.58
CA GLY A 28 -13.51 -12.70 4.36
C GLY A 28 -14.70 -13.64 4.63
N GLY A 29 -15.90 -13.09 4.79
CA GLY A 29 -17.15 -13.82 5.05
C GLY A 29 -17.26 -14.40 6.46
N PHE A 30 -18.39 -15.04 6.78
CA PHE A 30 -18.69 -15.54 8.13
C PHE A 30 -17.79 -16.70 8.60
N THR A 31 -17.19 -17.45 7.67
CA THR A 31 -16.39 -18.65 8.03
C THR A 31 -14.98 -18.33 8.49
N THR A 32 -14.41 -17.25 7.97
CA THR A 32 -13.01 -16.83 8.22
C THR A 32 -12.94 -15.31 8.35
N PRO A 33 -13.65 -14.72 9.33
CA PRO A 33 -13.72 -13.27 9.45
C PRO A 33 -12.34 -12.68 9.76
N SER A 34 -12.08 -11.54 9.15
CA SER A 34 -10.85 -10.75 9.22
C SER A 34 -11.21 -9.30 9.52
N ASN A 35 -10.32 -8.58 10.20
CA ASN A 35 -10.40 -7.13 10.37
C ASN A 35 -9.59 -6.36 9.31
N VAL A 36 -8.96 -7.06 8.37
CA VAL A 36 -8.22 -6.51 7.24
C VAL A 36 -8.88 -6.96 5.94
N ILE A 37 -9.20 -6.00 5.07
CA ILE A 37 -9.75 -6.25 3.74
C ILE A 37 -8.65 -6.64 2.76
N THR A 38 -8.95 -7.57 1.87
CA THR A 38 -8.13 -7.91 0.71
C THR A 38 -8.47 -6.96 -0.44
N THR A 39 -7.56 -6.03 -0.76
CA THR A 39 -7.76 -5.02 -1.81
C THR A 39 -7.46 -5.58 -3.21
N THR A 40 -8.34 -5.30 -4.18
CA THR A 40 -8.05 -5.55 -5.59
C THR A 40 -7.21 -4.40 -6.16
N THR A 41 -5.95 -4.66 -6.48
CA THR A 41 -5.03 -3.65 -7.03
C THR A 41 -4.97 -3.75 -8.55
N LEU A 42 -5.32 -2.66 -9.22
CA LEU A 42 -5.41 -2.54 -10.67
C LEU A 42 -4.53 -1.39 -11.15
N ALA A 43 -4.08 -1.45 -12.41
CA ALA A 43 -3.38 -0.35 -13.03
C ALA A 43 -4.35 0.78 -13.39
N ALA A 44 -4.02 2.02 -13.03
CA ALA A 44 -4.77 3.21 -13.40
C ALA A 44 -4.85 3.41 -14.92
N VAL A 45 -3.86 2.91 -15.64
CA VAL A 45 -3.80 2.90 -17.11
C VAL A 45 -4.61 1.77 -17.76
N THR A 46 -5.33 0.94 -17.00
CA THR A 46 -6.18 -0.10 -17.62
C THR A 46 -7.24 0.54 -18.49
N LYS A 47 -7.45 0.01 -19.71
CA LYS A 47 -8.49 0.51 -20.62
C LYS A 47 -9.86 0.38 -19.98
N GLN A 48 -10.71 1.38 -20.18
CA GLN A 48 -12.04 1.45 -19.55
C GLN A 48 -12.92 0.21 -19.83
N ALA A 49 -12.84 -0.32 -21.05
CA ALA A 49 -13.57 -1.52 -21.45
C ALA A 49 -13.15 -2.75 -20.63
N VAL A 50 -11.89 -2.82 -20.17
CA VAL A 50 -11.38 -3.92 -19.36
C VAL A 50 -11.66 -3.70 -17.87
N LEU A 51 -11.53 -2.46 -17.38
CA LEU A 51 -11.85 -2.12 -15.99
C LEU A 51 -13.28 -2.46 -15.60
N SER A 52 -14.22 -2.37 -16.55
CA SER A 52 -15.64 -2.67 -16.33
C SER A 52 -15.89 -4.15 -15.99
N PHE A 53 -14.89 -5.03 -16.19
CA PHE A 53 -14.96 -6.45 -15.83
C PHE A 53 -14.32 -6.77 -14.46
N SER A 54 -13.94 -5.76 -13.68
CA SER A 54 -13.26 -5.95 -12.40
C SER A 54 -14.23 -6.41 -11.31
N THR A 55 -13.74 -7.27 -10.42
CA THR A 55 -14.48 -7.76 -9.25
C THR A 55 -13.63 -7.55 -8.00
N ALA A 56 -14.29 -7.32 -6.86
CA ALA A 56 -13.60 -7.23 -5.58
C ALA A 56 -13.02 -8.60 -5.20
N GLU A 57 -11.93 -8.63 -4.43
CA GLU A 57 -11.36 -9.90 -3.95
C GLU A 57 -12.00 -10.41 -2.66
N ASP A 58 -12.69 -9.53 -1.94
CA ASP A 58 -13.17 -9.80 -0.60
C ASP A 58 -14.69 -9.69 -0.47
N GLN A 59 -15.19 -10.32 0.59
CA GLN A 59 -16.57 -10.19 1.06
C GLN A 59 -16.60 -9.20 2.21
N ILE A 60 -17.71 -8.51 2.38
CA ILE A 60 -17.86 -7.52 3.46
C ILE A 60 -19.13 -7.82 4.21
N ALA A 61 -18.98 -8.19 5.48
CA ALA A 61 -20.10 -8.38 6.38
C ALA A 61 -20.29 -7.18 7.29
N ALA A 62 -21.56 -6.85 7.51
CA ALA A 62 -21.99 -5.76 8.37
C ALA A 62 -22.86 -6.32 9.49
N GLU A 63 -22.37 -6.19 10.73
CA GLU A 63 -23.08 -6.51 11.96
C GLU A 63 -23.82 -5.28 12.46
N PHE A 64 -25.08 -5.45 12.86
CA PHE A 64 -25.94 -4.40 13.39
C PHE A 64 -26.18 -4.65 14.88
N ASP A 65 -25.35 -4.03 15.73
CA ASP A 65 -25.18 -4.39 17.15
C ASP A 65 -26.26 -3.87 18.10
N VAL A 66 -27.23 -3.12 17.59
CA VAL A 66 -28.26 -2.49 18.41
C VAL A 66 -29.67 -2.91 17.98
N ASN A 67 -30.52 -3.14 18.98
CA ASN A 67 -31.92 -3.48 18.74
C ASN A 67 -32.61 -2.29 18.09
N GLY A 68 -33.14 -2.51 16.89
CA GLY A 68 -33.77 -1.45 16.11
C GLY A 68 -32.87 -0.82 15.05
N ASP A 69 -31.65 -1.32 14.82
CA ASP A 69 -30.81 -0.85 13.72
C ASP A 69 -31.44 -1.13 12.36
N LEU A 70 -31.95 -2.34 12.21
CA LEU A 70 -32.70 -2.80 11.06
C LEU A 70 -34.20 -2.54 11.27
N LYS A 71 -34.66 -1.41 10.73
CA LYS A 71 -36.08 -1.01 10.79
C LYS A 71 -36.85 -1.53 9.58
N GLN A 72 -38.08 -2.00 9.83
CA GLN A 72 -39.01 -2.37 8.76
C GLN A 72 -39.25 -1.21 7.80
N ASN A 73 -39.39 -1.52 6.51
CA ASN A 73 -39.53 -0.54 5.44
C ASN A 73 -38.40 0.52 5.41
N GLY A 74 -37.23 0.19 5.97
CA GLY A 74 -35.99 0.93 5.81
C GLY A 74 -35.16 0.44 4.62
N PHE A 75 -33.89 0.81 4.62
CA PHE A 75 -32.90 0.38 3.62
C PHE A 75 -31.58 0.05 4.30
N ILE A 76 -30.87 -0.94 3.78
CA ILE A 76 -29.42 -1.00 3.93
C ILE A 76 -28.80 -0.23 2.78
N THR A 77 -27.86 0.66 3.07
CA THR A 77 -27.16 1.45 2.07
C THR A 77 -25.72 0.99 1.95
N ILE A 78 -25.25 0.83 0.72
CA ILE A 78 -23.86 0.59 0.37
C ILE A 78 -23.45 1.75 -0.53
N GLU A 79 -22.57 2.63 -0.05
CA GLU A 79 -22.10 3.81 -0.78
C GLU A 79 -20.63 3.67 -1.17
N LEU A 80 -20.32 3.85 -2.44
CA LEU A 80 -18.95 3.89 -2.97
C LEU A 80 -18.31 5.25 -2.72
N THR A 81 -17.09 5.21 -2.19
CA THR A 81 -16.19 6.37 -2.15
C THR A 81 -15.23 6.34 -3.34
N GLY A 82 -14.58 7.47 -3.63
CA GLY A 82 -13.69 7.61 -4.79
C GLY A 82 -14.44 7.68 -6.13
N ASP A 83 -13.70 7.50 -7.22
CA ASP A 83 -14.20 7.59 -8.61
C ASP A 83 -14.71 6.23 -9.12
N ALA A 84 -15.77 5.71 -8.48
CA ALA A 84 -16.49 4.52 -8.91
C ALA A 84 -18.02 4.71 -8.83
N THR A 85 -18.75 3.89 -9.58
CA THR A 85 -20.23 3.78 -9.51
C THR A 85 -20.65 2.33 -9.59
N PHE A 86 -21.89 2.02 -9.23
CA PHE A 86 -22.48 0.70 -9.45
C PHE A 86 -22.90 0.52 -10.90
N ASN A 87 -22.73 -0.70 -11.41
CA ASN A 87 -23.29 -1.16 -12.67
C ASN A 87 -24.69 -1.73 -12.42
N ASP A 88 -25.74 -0.97 -12.77
CA ASP A 88 -27.14 -1.39 -12.49
C ASP A 88 -27.49 -2.75 -13.07
N ASN A 89 -26.99 -3.10 -14.26
CA ASN A 89 -27.33 -4.37 -14.89
C ASN A 89 -26.72 -5.56 -14.15
N GLU A 90 -25.50 -5.42 -13.65
CA GLU A 90 -24.82 -6.48 -12.91
C GLU A 90 -25.29 -6.54 -11.46
N VAL A 91 -25.59 -5.41 -10.82
CA VAL A 91 -26.27 -5.36 -9.52
C VAL A 91 -27.63 -6.06 -9.60
N ARG A 92 -28.41 -5.82 -10.66
CA ARG A 92 -29.68 -6.50 -10.90
C ARG A 92 -29.51 -8.01 -10.90
N GLN A 93 -28.52 -8.51 -11.62
CA GLN A 93 -28.24 -9.94 -11.72
C GLN A 93 -27.79 -10.52 -10.38
N TRP A 94 -26.86 -9.86 -9.69
CA TRP A 94 -26.38 -10.25 -8.36
C TRP A 94 -27.51 -10.38 -7.34
N LEU A 95 -28.50 -9.49 -7.40
CA LEU A 95 -29.63 -9.42 -6.48
C LEU A 95 -30.87 -10.21 -6.94
N THR A 96 -30.77 -11.04 -8.00
CA THR A 96 -31.87 -11.84 -8.54
C THR A 96 -31.56 -13.33 -8.47
N GLY A 97 -32.45 -14.10 -7.87
CA GLY A 97 -32.34 -15.55 -7.72
C GLY A 97 -33.62 -16.28 -8.11
N ALA A 98 -33.54 -17.62 -8.21
CA ALA A 98 -34.75 -18.44 -8.39
C ALA A 98 -35.65 -18.38 -7.15
N THR A 99 -35.06 -18.28 -5.97
CA THR A 99 -35.72 -18.12 -4.67
C THR A 99 -35.11 -16.96 -3.88
N ALA A 100 -35.79 -16.55 -2.80
CA ALA A 100 -35.32 -15.50 -1.90
C ALA A 100 -34.36 -16.07 -0.83
N THR A 101 -33.33 -16.80 -1.26
CA THR A 101 -32.38 -17.47 -0.36
C THR A 101 -30.92 -17.12 -0.65
N SER A 102 -30.06 -17.24 0.36
CA SER A 102 -28.61 -17.00 0.24
C SER A 102 -27.90 -17.97 -0.70
N ALA A 103 -28.53 -19.10 -1.05
CA ALA A 103 -28.00 -20.03 -2.04
C ALA A 103 -28.15 -19.53 -3.49
N ASP A 104 -29.18 -18.73 -3.75
CA ASP A 104 -29.46 -18.20 -5.10
C ASP A 104 -29.00 -16.74 -5.26
N ILE A 105 -28.84 -16.01 -4.17
CA ILE A 105 -28.46 -14.60 -4.13
C ILE A 105 -27.24 -14.52 -3.23
N GLN A 106 -26.12 -13.99 -3.76
CA GLN A 106 -24.80 -13.97 -3.10
C GLN A 106 -24.75 -12.92 -1.97
N ILE A 107 -25.64 -13.10 -0.99
CA ILE A 107 -25.77 -12.37 0.27
C ILE A 107 -26.04 -13.44 1.33
N ASP A 108 -25.20 -13.52 2.36
CA ASP A 108 -25.45 -14.39 3.51
C ASP A 108 -26.05 -13.60 4.66
N LEU A 109 -26.78 -14.30 5.53
CA LEU A 109 -27.45 -13.72 6.69
C LEU A 109 -27.18 -14.57 7.93
N GLU A 110 -26.63 -13.97 8.97
CA GLU A 110 -26.73 -14.51 10.34
C GLU A 110 -27.76 -13.70 11.10
N LEU A 111 -28.84 -14.37 11.52
CA LEU A 111 -30.00 -13.72 12.10
C LEU A 111 -29.96 -13.83 13.62
N ALA A 112 -29.88 -12.68 14.30
CA ALA A 112 -30.20 -12.58 15.71
C ALA A 112 -31.69 -12.26 15.89
N THR A 113 -32.27 -12.72 16.99
CA THR A 113 -33.68 -12.48 17.30
C THR A 113 -33.86 -11.85 18.67
N ALA A 114 -34.78 -10.91 18.78
CA ALA A 114 -35.23 -10.33 20.03
C ALA A 114 -36.70 -10.67 20.26
N THR A 115 -37.11 -10.77 21.54
CA THR A 115 -38.52 -10.97 21.89
C THR A 115 -39.11 -9.65 22.38
N ALA A 116 -40.25 -9.26 21.81
CA ALA A 116 -41.10 -8.22 22.36
C ALA A 116 -42.40 -8.81 22.88
N VAL A 117 -42.95 -8.18 23.92
CA VAL A 117 -44.27 -8.51 24.46
C VAL A 117 -45.06 -7.22 24.55
N ASN A 118 -46.26 -7.21 23.96
CA ASN A 118 -47.12 -6.02 23.88
C ASN A 118 -46.38 -4.75 23.39
N GLY A 119 -45.51 -4.89 22.38
CA GLY A 119 -44.74 -3.79 21.79
C GLY A 119 -43.52 -3.33 22.60
N VAL A 120 -43.17 -4.03 23.68
CA VAL A 120 -41.99 -3.73 24.49
C VAL A 120 -40.95 -4.84 24.36
N VAL A 121 -39.75 -4.49 23.90
CA VAL A 121 -38.60 -5.41 23.78
C VAL A 121 -38.14 -5.81 25.19
N GLN A 122 -38.04 -7.11 25.47
CA GLN A 122 -37.79 -7.66 26.81
C GLN A 122 -36.30 -7.69 27.23
N SER A 123 -35.41 -7.14 26.39
CA SER A 123 -33.93 -7.17 26.46
C SER A 123 -33.27 -8.53 26.22
N GLY A 124 -32.12 -8.51 25.53
CA GLY A 124 -31.38 -9.67 25.05
C GLY A 124 -31.76 -10.09 23.62
N SER A 125 -30.77 -10.08 22.71
CA SER A 125 -30.86 -10.78 21.45
C SER A 125 -30.27 -12.18 21.59
N THR A 126 -30.76 -13.13 20.79
CA THR A 126 -30.09 -14.41 20.63
C THR A 126 -28.73 -14.22 19.97
N VAL A 127 -27.81 -15.16 20.21
CA VAL A 127 -26.61 -15.28 19.38
C VAL A 127 -27.05 -15.40 17.91
N PRO A 128 -26.41 -14.68 16.97
CA PRO A 128 -26.72 -14.79 15.55
C PRO A 128 -26.52 -16.23 15.07
N VAL A 129 -27.40 -16.68 14.16
CA VAL A 129 -27.30 -18.00 13.54
C VAL A 129 -27.53 -17.89 12.05
N LEU A 130 -26.77 -18.65 11.25
CA LEU A 130 -26.93 -18.69 9.81
C LEU A 130 -28.38 -19.00 9.41
N ASP A 131 -28.97 -18.11 8.62
CA ASP A 131 -30.33 -18.21 8.10
C ASP A 131 -30.30 -18.05 6.57
N ASN A 132 -30.88 -19.01 5.87
CA ASN A 132 -30.88 -18.98 4.41
C ASN A 132 -32.04 -18.16 3.83
N ASN A 133 -33.02 -17.74 4.63
CA ASN A 133 -34.21 -17.06 4.15
C ASN A 133 -34.03 -15.54 4.22
N LEU A 134 -33.50 -14.97 3.15
CA LEU A 134 -33.26 -13.53 3.03
C LEU A 134 -34.55 -12.71 3.12
N ALA A 135 -35.72 -13.28 2.78
CA ALA A 135 -37.00 -12.57 2.86
C ALA A 135 -37.44 -12.24 4.29
N LYS A 136 -36.76 -12.79 5.31
CA LYS A 136 -36.96 -12.38 6.71
C LYS A 136 -36.49 -10.96 6.98
N VAL A 137 -35.48 -10.49 6.25
CA VAL A 137 -34.86 -9.17 6.46
C VAL A 137 -35.09 -8.25 5.27
N PHE A 138 -34.99 -8.77 4.04
CA PHE A 138 -35.10 -7.99 2.82
C PHE A 138 -36.50 -8.04 2.22
N LYS A 139 -36.89 -6.95 1.56
CA LYS A 139 -38.06 -6.92 0.70
C LYS A 139 -37.72 -7.51 -0.66
N PHE A 140 -38.60 -8.38 -1.16
CA PHE A 140 -38.47 -8.99 -2.48
C PHE A 140 -39.59 -8.56 -3.41
N ILE A 141 -39.28 -8.46 -4.70
CA ILE A 141 -40.24 -8.31 -5.80
C ILE A 141 -40.20 -9.54 -6.71
N ASP A 142 -41.35 -9.85 -7.30
CA ASP A 142 -41.47 -10.86 -8.35
C ASP A 142 -41.02 -10.26 -9.68
N VAL A 143 -40.11 -10.95 -10.36
CA VAL A 143 -39.65 -10.58 -11.71
C VAL A 143 -39.97 -11.69 -12.71
N ALA A 144 -39.72 -11.42 -14.00
CA ALA A 144 -40.04 -12.37 -15.06
C ALA A 144 -39.40 -13.75 -14.83
N GLY A 145 -40.08 -14.82 -15.24
CA GLY A 145 -39.56 -16.18 -15.08
C GLY A 145 -39.69 -16.77 -13.67
N ALA A 146 -40.59 -16.23 -12.83
CA ALA A 146 -40.82 -16.66 -11.44
C ALA A 146 -39.60 -16.50 -10.52
N GLN A 147 -38.66 -15.62 -10.89
CA GLN A 147 -37.51 -15.27 -10.07
C GLN A 147 -37.88 -14.25 -8.99
N LYS A 148 -37.08 -14.23 -7.93
CA LYS A 148 -37.17 -13.29 -6.82
C LYS A 148 -35.99 -12.32 -6.89
N GLN A 149 -36.27 -11.04 -6.74
CA GLN A 149 -35.25 -10.00 -6.71
C GLN A 149 -35.37 -9.20 -5.42
N VAL A 150 -34.23 -8.92 -4.75
CA VAL A 150 -34.20 -7.93 -3.67
C VAL A 150 -34.61 -6.57 -4.24
N ASP A 151 -35.60 -5.93 -3.64
CA ASP A 151 -36.03 -4.59 -4.06
C ASP A 151 -34.91 -3.59 -3.77
N TYR A 152 -34.34 -3.01 -4.82
CA TYR A 152 -33.17 -2.13 -4.72
C TYR A 152 -33.32 -0.87 -5.57
N ALA A 153 -32.54 0.15 -5.20
CA ALA A 153 -32.39 1.37 -5.99
C ALA A 153 -30.94 1.83 -5.97
N ILE A 154 -30.48 2.39 -7.09
CA ILE A 154 -29.19 3.08 -7.18
C ILE A 154 -29.46 4.58 -7.30
N ASP A 155 -28.86 5.36 -6.40
CA ASP A 155 -28.94 6.82 -6.42
C ASP A 155 -27.56 7.47 -6.19
N LEU A 156 -27.53 8.75 -5.84
CA LEU A 156 -26.30 9.54 -5.65
C LEU A 156 -25.38 9.45 -6.87
N ASN A 157 -25.94 9.66 -8.07
CA ASN A 157 -25.24 9.55 -9.36
C ASN A 157 -24.53 8.20 -9.57
N GLY A 158 -25.17 7.10 -9.12
CA GLY A 158 -24.60 5.76 -9.28
C GLY A 158 -23.72 5.32 -8.11
N LYS A 159 -23.49 6.16 -7.09
CA LYS A 159 -22.56 5.84 -6.00
C LYS A 159 -23.20 5.09 -4.85
N ARG A 160 -24.52 5.12 -4.68
CA ARG A 160 -25.17 4.49 -3.54
C ARG A 160 -26.21 3.48 -3.97
N LEU A 161 -26.01 2.24 -3.56
CA LEU A 161 -26.97 1.16 -3.65
C LEU A 161 -27.80 1.12 -2.36
N ARG A 162 -29.12 1.05 -2.50
CA ARG A 162 -30.06 0.89 -1.40
C ARG A 162 -30.81 -0.42 -1.56
N LEU A 163 -30.73 -1.30 -0.58
CA LEU A 163 -31.46 -2.56 -0.50
C LEU A 163 -32.63 -2.38 0.46
N ALA A 164 -33.86 -2.58 0.01
CA ALA A 164 -35.04 -2.35 0.84
C ALA A 164 -35.22 -3.47 1.88
N LEU A 165 -35.51 -3.07 3.12
CA LEU A 165 -35.83 -3.97 4.21
C LEU A 165 -37.32 -4.36 4.17
N ALA A 166 -37.61 -5.57 4.66
CA ALA A 166 -38.93 -6.14 4.70
C ALA A 166 -39.93 -5.20 5.40
N GLN A 167 -41.15 -5.12 4.87
CA GLN A 167 -42.25 -4.41 5.51
C GLN A 167 -43.07 -5.43 6.31
N THR A 168 -43.14 -5.23 7.62
CA THR A 168 -43.88 -6.12 8.53
C THR A 168 -44.94 -5.34 9.30
N VAL A 169 -45.58 -5.99 10.28
CA VAL A 169 -46.58 -5.36 11.18
C VAL A 169 -46.06 -5.27 12.62
N GLY A 170 -44.74 -5.33 12.80
CA GLY A 170 -44.10 -5.33 14.12
C GLY A 170 -44.50 -4.10 14.93
N SER A 171 -44.90 -4.34 16.19
CA SER A 171 -45.44 -3.31 17.07
C SER A 171 -44.38 -2.60 17.92
N ALA A 172 -43.20 -3.21 18.08
CA ALA A 172 -42.10 -2.67 18.87
C ALA A 172 -41.08 -1.92 18.00
N ASP A 173 -40.98 -0.61 18.22
CA ASP A 173 -39.94 0.28 17.67
C ASP A 173 -39.66 0.08 16.17
N ASP A 174 -40.71 -0.18 15.38
CA ASP A 174 -40.58 -0.38 13.94
C ASP A 174 -39.58 -1.48 13.52
N MET A 175 -39.28 -2.41 14.40
CA MET A 175 -38.40 -3.55 14.11
C MET A 175 -39.10 -4.52 13.15
N ILE A 176 -38.29 -5.27 12.39
CA ILE A 176 -38.80 -6.28 11.46
C ILE A 176 -39.34 -7.47 12.27
N GLN A 177 -40.63 -7.77 12.12
CA GLN A 177 -41.29 -8.90 12.78
C GLN A 177 -41.10 -10.19 11.98
N LEU A 178 -40.56 -11.21 12.64
CA LEU A 178 -40.31 -12.54 12.09
C LEU A 178 -41.47 -13.50 12.36
N ALA A 179 -42.07 -13.40 13.56
CA ALA A 179 -43.21 -14.22 13.97
C ALA A 179 -44.01 -13.51 15.06
N THR A 180 -45.26 -13.94 15.24
CA THR A 180 -46.11 -13.55 16.37
C THR A 180 -46.71 -14.79 17.02
N ALA A 181 -46.85 -14.75 18.34
CA ALA A 181 -47.42 -15.82 19.14
C ALA A 181 -48.10 -15.26 20.40
N THR A 182 -48.61 -16.16 21.23
CA THR A 182 -49.21 -15.82 22.51
C THR A 182 -48.28 -16.25 23.64
N ALA A 183 -48.08 -15.39 24.64
CA ALA A 183 -47.21 -15.65 25.78
C ALA A 183 -47.69 -16.90 26.54
N THR A 184 -46.74 -17.80 26.81
CA THR A 184 -46.95 -19.03 27.57
C THR A 184 -46.49 -18.86 29.02
N ASP A 185 -47.00 -19.72 29.91
CA ASP A 185 -46.56 -19.81 31.31
C ASP A 185 -45.03 -19.90 31.43
N GLY A 186 -44.39 -20.71 30.58
CA GLY A 186 -42.93 -20.88 30.59
C GLY A 186 -42.15 -19.60 30.24
N GLN A 187 -42.69 -18.75 29.36
CA GLN A 187 -42.06 -17.47 29.02
C GLN A 187 -42.21 -16.45 30.16
N VAL A 188 -43.38 -16.41 30.81
CA VAL A 188 -43.60 -15.62 32.02
C VAL A 188 -42.66 -16.08 33.14
N ASP A 189 -42.51 -17.39 33.34
CA ASP A 189 -41.60 -17.95 34.35
C ASP A 189 -40.15 -17.57 34.07
N ALA A 190 -39.67 -17.71 32.84
CA ALA A 190 -38.32 -17.33 32.45
C ALA A 190 -38.04 -15.84 32.70
N ALA A 191 -38.96 -14.95 32.31
CA ALA A 191 -38.83 -13.51 32.53
C ALA A 191 -38.87 -13.14 34.03
N ALA A 192 -39.76 -13.76 34.80
CA ALA A 192 -39.85 -13.55 36.25
C ALA A 192 -38.58 -14.03 36.98
N ILE A 193 -37.95 -15.12 36.50
CA ILE A 193 -36.65 -15.59 37.00
C ILE A 193 -35.58 -14.53 36.77
N THR A 194 -35.47 -13.99 35.56
CA THR A 194 -34.50 -12.94 35.22
C THR A 194 -34.75 -11.64 36.01
N ALA A 195 -36.01 -11.27 36.25
CA ALA A 195 -36.39 -10.12 37.06
C ALA A 195 -36.04 -10.29 38.56
N GLY A 196 -35.73 -11.52 39.00
CA GLY A 196 -35.40 -11.87 40.37
C GLY A 196 -36.62 -12.31 41.14
N LEU A 197 -36.77 -13.63 41.28
CA LEU A 197 -37.76 -14.21 42.19
C LEU A 197 -37.44 -13.82 43.64
N ALA A 198 -38.47 -13.81 44.49
CA ALA A 198 -38.28 -13.69 45.92
C ALA A 198 -37.25 -14.72 46.44
N ALA A 199 -36.50 -14.32 47.46
CA ALA A 199 -35.44 -15.18 47.99
C ALA A 199 -36.00 -16.40 48.74
N ASN A 200 -37.22 -16.29 49.29
CA ASN A 200 -37.88 -17.32 50.09
C ASN A 200 -39.39 -17.07 50.25
N SER A 201 -40.06 -18.00 50.94
CA SER A 201 -41.48 -17.97 51.31
C SER A 201 -41.89 -16.69 52.08
N ALA A 202 -41.06 -16.20 53.00
CA ALA A 202 -41.33 -14.98 53.77
C ALA A 202 -41.30 -13.71 52.90
N ALA A 203 -40.33 -13.62 51.99
CA ALA A 203 -40.26 -12.55 50.99
C ALA A 203 -41.44 -12.63 50.01
N LEU A 204 -41.84 -13.84 49.61
CA LEU A 204 -43.01 -14.06 48.76
C LEU A 204 -44.33 -13.67 49.46
N THR A 205 -44.46 -13.97 50.75
CA THR A 205 -45.61 -13.56 51.58
C THR A 205 -45.63 -12.03 51.74
N THR A 206 -44.48 -11.40 51.94
CA THR A 206 -44.35 -9.94 52.01
C THR A 206 -44.74 -9.28 50.68
N ALA A 207 -44.48 -9.96 49.55
CA ALA A 207 -44.93 -9.55 48.23
C ALA A 207 -46.43 -9.83 47.97
N GLY A 208 -47.17 -10.36 48.95
CA GLY A 208 -48.63 -10.51 48.90
C GLY A 208 -49.12 -11.84 48.30
N VAL A 209 -48.26 -12.83 48.11
CA VAL A 209 -48.68 -14.15 47.61
C VAL A 209 -49.24 -14.99 48.76
N VAL A 210 -50.52 -15.32 48.68
CA VAL A 210 -51.23 -16.12 49.69
C VAL A 210 -50.93 -17.60 49.49
N GLY A 211 -50.74 -18.34 50.58
CA GLY A 211 -50.47 -19.79 50.55
C GLY A 211 -48.99 -20.16 50.45
N ALA A 212 -48.08 -19.17 50.41
CA ALA A 212 -46.66 -19.41 50.61
C ALA A 212 -46.44 -19.89 52.05
N ILE A 213 -46.03 -21.15 52.21
CA ILE A 213 -45.76 -21.74 53.52
C ILE A 213 -44.25 -21.74 53.72
N ASP A 214 -43.80 -21.14 54.83
CA ASP A 214 -42.43 -21.32 55.29
C ASP A 214 -42.26 -22.75 55.82
N GLY A 215 -41.11 -23.35 55.52
CA GLY A 215 -40.74 -24.69 55.97
C GLY A 215 -40.46 -24.76 57.47
N ALA A 216 -41.24 -24.10 58.32
CA ALA A 216 -41.15 -24.24 59.76
C ALA A 216 -41.91 -25.49 60.20
N ASN A 217 -41.32 -26.67 59.99
CA ASN A 217 -41.40 -27.69 61.01
C ASN A 217 -40.01 -27.91 61.61
N GLU A 218 -39.64 -27.06 62.55
CA GLU A 218 -38.44 -27.23 63.38
C GLU A 218 -38.53 -28.41 64.38
N THR A 219 -39.61 -29.21 64.36
CA THR A 219 -39.80 -30.33 65.30
C THR A 219 -39.56 -31.72 64.71
N ALA A 220 -39.22 -31.84 63.41
CA ALA A 220 -38.85 -33.12 62.80
C ALA A 220 -37.36 -33.43 63.03
N PRO A 221 -36.99 -34.60 63.62
CA PRO A 221 -35.60 -34.98 63.81
C PRO A 221 -34.89 -35.15 62.46
N GLY A 222 -33.93 -34.26 62.16
CA GLY A 222 -33.11 -34.30 60.93
C GLY A 222 -33.08 -33.00 60.12
N ASN A 223 -33.86 -31.99 60.46
CA ASN A 223 -33.98 -30.76 59.65
C ASN A 223 -33.14 -29.59 60.20
N GLY A 224 -31.83 -29.80 60.30
CA GLY A 224 -30.87 -28.85 60.85
C GLY A 224 -29.94 -28.24 59.80
N ASP A 225 -30.45 -27.61 58.74
CA ASP A 225 -29.59 -26.85 57.82
C ASP A 225 -29.70 -25.32 57.96
N GLY A 226 -30.77 -24.79 58.59
CA GLY A 226 -30.94 -23.35 58.81
C GLY A 226 -31.05 -22.52 57.53
N VAL A 227 -31.40 -23.14 56.38
CA VAL A 227 -31.47 -22.45 55.09
C VAL A 227 -32.92 -22.10 54.75
N VAL A 228 -33.21 -20.81 54.69
CA VAL A 228 -34.52 -20.26 54.30
C VAL A 228 -34.81 -20.60 52.82
N GLY A 229 -35.92 -21.27 52.51
CA GLY A 229 -36.25 -21.73 51.14
C GLY A 229 -37.75 -21.97 50.88
N TYR A 230 -38.10 -22.39 49.66
CA TYR A 230 -39.48 -22.74 49.25
C TYR A 230 -39.72 -24.25 49.42
N LEU A 231 -40.74 -24.68 50.18
CA LEU A 231 -41.04 -26.10 50.41
C LEU A 231 -42.18 -26.59 49.49
N PHE A 232 -41.95 -27.60 48.65
CA PHE A 232 -43.04 -28.24 47.89
C PHE A 232 -43.91 -29.08 48.83
N ALA A 233 -45.24 -29.05 48.66
CA ALA A 233 -46.16 -29.78 49.53
C ALA A 233 -46.14 -31.30 49.32
N ASP A 234 -45.55 -31.81 48.24
CA ASP A 234 -45.58 -33.22 47.84
C ASP A 234 -44.22 -33.93 47.84
N GLN A 235 -43.12 -33.21 48.05
CA GLN A 235 -41.76 -33.77 48.10
C GLN A 235 -41.00 -33.12 49.25
N SER A 236 -40.36 -33.94 50.09
CA SER A 236 -39.53 -33.51 51.22
C SER A 236 -38.25 -32.78 50.77
N GLY A 237 -38.37 -31.66 50.06
CA GLY A 237 -37.27 -30.92 49.46
C GLY A 237 -37.57 -29.43 49.27
N THR A 238 -36.51 -28.62 49.34
CA THR A 238 -36.54 -27.18 49.06
C THR A 238 -36.37 -26.93 47.55
N ALA A 239 -37.07 -25.94 46.99
CA ALA A 239 -36.80 -25.49 45.62
C ALA A 239 -35.42 -24.80 45.59
N THR A 240 -34.42 -25.49 45.04
CA THR A 240 -33.03 -25.01 45.03
C THR A 240 -32.67 -24.28 43.74
N THR A 241 -33.42 -24.50 42.66
CA THR A 241 -33.24 -23.84 41.36
C THR A 241 -34.34 -22.83 41.08
N ASP A 242 -34.06 -21.79 40.30
CA ASP A 242 -35.06 -20.76 39.99
C ASP A 242 -36.25 -21.28 39.18
N ALA A 243 -36.03 -22.30 38.33
CA ALA A 243 -37.12 -23.00 37.64
C ALA A 243 -38.06 -23.73 38.60
N GLN A 244 -37.51 -24.37 39.64
CA GLN A 244 -38.32 -25.00 40.69
C GLN A 244 -39.08 -23.95 41.51
N LYS A 245 -38.44 -22.80 41.83
CA LYS A 245 -39.11 -21.71 42.54
C LYS A 245 -40.28 -21.14 41.73
N ALA A 246 -40.09 -20.88 40.44
CA ALA A 246 -41.18 -20.41 39.56
C ALA A 246 -42.34 -21.40 39.51
N THR A 247 -42.04 -22.71 39.36
CA THR A 247 -43.04 -23.78 39.39
C THR A 247 -43.81 -23.82 40.72
N TYR A 248 -43.11 -23.73 41.86
CA TYR A 248 -43.72 -23.65 43.18
C TYR A 248 -44.66 -22.44 43.29
N ILE A 249 -44.17 -21.25 42.93
CA ILE A 249 -44.94 -20.01 43.02
C ILE A 249 -46.22 -20.14 42.18
N ARG A 250 -46.12 -20.66 40.95
CA ARG A 250 -47.26 -20.88 40.06
C ARG A 250 -48.29 -21.85 40.65
N SER A 251 -47.84 -22.89 41.38
CA SER A 251 -48.73 -23.84 42.06
C SER A 251 -49.60 -23.23 43.17
N LEU A 252 -49.25 -22.03 43.67
CA LEU A 252 -50.04 -21.28 44.66
C LEU A 252 -51.31 -20.64 44.06
N GLY A 253 -51.61 -20.91 42.79
CA GLY A 253 -52.83 -20.46 42.11
C GLY A 253 -52.77 -18.98 41.71
N ALA A 254 -53.91 -18.32 41.69
CA ALA A 254 -54.05 -16.98 41.08
C ALA A 254 -53.10 -15.92 41.65
N THR A 255 -52.81 -15.97 42.97
CA THR A 255 -51.88 -15.03 43.61
C THR A 255 -50.43 -15.27 43.22
N GLY A 256 -50.05 -16.53 42.97
CA GLY A 256 -48.73 -16.90 42.48
C GLY A 256 -48.53 -16.54 41.00
N VAL A 257 -49.54 -16.82 40.17
CA VAL A 257 -49.57 -16.41 38.76
C VAL A 257 -49.44 -14.89 38.63
N THR A 258 -50.26 -14.12 39.36
CA THR A 258 -50.22 -12.65 39.32
C THR A 258 -48.85 -12.09 39.76
N TYR A 259 -48.19 -12.75 40.71
CA TYR A 259 -46.84 -12.35 41.14
C TYR A 259 -45.81 -12.59 40.04
N LEU A 260 -45.84 -13.77 39.40
CA LEU A 260 -44.92 -14.09 38.30
C LEU A 260 -45.15 -13.16 37.10
N GLU A 261 -46.40 -12.92 36.71
CA GLU A 261 -46.75 -11.97 35.65
C GLU A 261 -46.36 -10.53 36.01
N GLY A 262 -46.52 -10.15 37.27
CA GLY A 262 -46.09 -8.84 37.78
C GLY A 262 -44.57 -8.64 37.75
N LEU A 263 -43.80 -9.70 38.03
CA LEU A 263 -42.33 -9.69 37.91
C LEU A 263 -41.87 -9.70 36.46
N ALA A 264 -42.50 -10.54 35.63
CA ALA A 264 -42.20 -10.65 34.20
C ALA A 264 -42.53 -9.36 33.44
N GLY A 265 -43.47 -8.56 33.95
CA GLY A 265 -43.94 -7.34 33.29
C GLY A 265 -44.97 -7.59 32.18
N PHE A 266 -45.38 -8.85 31.99
CA PHE A 266 -46.40 -9.28 31.03
C PHE A 266 -47.12 -10.55 31.53
N ALA A 267 -48.29 -10.83 30.95
CA ALA A 267 -49.18 -11.90 31.35
C ALA A 267 -49.21 -13.06 30.34
N THR A 268 -49.62 -14.23 30.81
CA THR A 268 -49.94 -15.35 29.92
C THR A 268 -51.14 -14.96 29.06
N GLY A 269 -51.06 -15.18 27.75
CA GLY A 269 -52.09 -14.68 26.83
C GLY A 269 -51.74 -13.37 26.13
N ASP A 270 -50.70 -12.66 26.57
CA ASP A 270 -50.22 -11.44 25.89
C ASP A 270 -49.63 -11.76 24.51
N VAL A 271 -49.63 -10.77 23.61
CA VAL A 271 -49.03 -10.94 22.28
C VAL A 271 -47.52 -10.86 22.41
N THR A 272 -46.85 -11.90 21.92
CA THR A 272 -45.39 -11.95 21.79
C THR A 272 -45.01 -11.83 20.32
N GLU A 273 -43.91 -11.12 20.07
CA GLU A 273 -43.33 -10.95 18.75
C GLU A 273 -41.88 -11.40 18.79
N THR A 274 -41.50 -12.22 17.82
CA THR A 274 -40.09 -12.46 17.51
C THR A 274 -39.69 -11.43 16.46
N LEU A 275 -38.67 -10.64 16.77
CA LEU A 275 -38.19 -9.53 15.96
C LEU A 275 -36.74 -9.80 15.54
N VAL A 276 -36.28 -9.14 14.47
CA VAL A 276 -34.85 -9.07 14.15
C VAL A 276 -34.12 -8.35 15.28
N GLY A 277 -33.13 -9.00 15.89
CA GLY A 277 -32.39 -8.48 17.04
C GLY A 277 -31.04 -7.87 16.70
N ALA A 278 -30.46 -7.18 17.67
CA ALA A 278 -29.05 -6.79 17.71
C ALA A 278 -28.10 -7.99 17.45
N GLY A 279 -27.00 -7.75 16.74
CA GLY A 279 -26.02 -8.74 16.31
C GLY A 279 -26.37 -9.39 14.96
N THR A 280 -27.49 -9.02 14.33
CA THR A 280 -27.80 -9.55 12.99
C THR A 280 -26.70 -9.12 12.02
N GLU A 281 -26.10 -10.08 11.32
CA GLU A 281 -24.98 -9.85 10.40
C GLU A 281 -25.40 -10.17 8.97
N ILE A 282 -25.00 -9.31 8.03
CA ILE A 282 -25.30 -9.47 6.60
C ILE A 282 -24.00 -9.40 5.82
N ASN A 283 -23.66 -10.49 5.14
CA ASN A 283 -22.46 -10.61 4.32
C ASN A 283 -22.78 -10.30 2.86
N PHE A 284 -22.12 -9.28 2.31
CA PHE A 284 -22.15 -8.98 0.89
C PHE A 284 -20.98 -9.66 0.20
N ASP A 285 -21.25 -10.70 -0.57
CA ASP A 285 -20.24 -11.45 -1.30
C ASP A 285 -19.82 -10.72 -2.58
N PHE A 286 -19.12 -9.60 -2.41
CA PHE A 286 -18.62 -8.81 -3.54
C PHE A 286 -17.61 -9.55 -4.42
N LYS A 287 -16.99 -10.60 -3.88
CA LYS A 287 -16.10 -11.51 -4.61
C LYS A 287 -16.84 -12.29 -5.70
N ASN A 288 -18.07 -12.73 -5.41
CA ASN A 288 -18.91 -13.42 -6.39
C ASN A 288 -19.92 -12.50 -7.09
N ALA A 289 -20.06 -11.24 -6.64
CA ALA A 289 -20.83 -10.19 -7.31
C ALA A 289 -20.06 -9.63 -8.52
N ASN A 290 -19.90 -10.46 -9.55
CA ASN A 290 -19.14 -10.14 -10.76
C ASN A 290 -19.54 -8.79 -11.36
N GLN A 291 -18.57 -7.89 -11.57
CA GLN A 291 -18.70 -6.69 -12.41
C GLN A 291 -19.74 -5.66 -11.92
N ILE A 292 -20.14 -5.71 -10.65
CA ILE A 292 -21.09 -4.74 -10.09
C ILE A 292 -20.51 -3.33 -9.95
N PHE A 293 -19.19 -3.16 -10.12
CA PHE A 293 -18.50 -1.88 -9.99
C PHE A 293 -18.03 -1.37 -11.35
N ASN A 294 -18.40 -0.13 -11.67
CA ASN A 294 -17.83 0.65 -12.76
C ASN A 294 -16.70 1.52 -12.21
N LEU A 295 -15.46 1.07 -12.40
CA LEU A 295 -14.24 1.80 -12.05
C LEU A 295 -13.85 2.75 -13.18
N LYS A 296 -13.17 3.86 -12.87
CA LYS A 296 -12.74 4.86 -13.85
C LYS A 296 -11.24 4.81 -14.10
N SER A 297 -10.83 4.72 -15.36
CA SER A 297 -9.41 4.76 -15.75
C SER A 297 -8.80 6.17 -15.72
N GLY A 298 -7.47 6.21 -15.79
CA GLY A 298 -6.68 7.43 -16.06
C GLY A 298 -6.21 8.20 -14.83
N SER A 299 -6.57 7.76 -13.62
CA SER A 299 -6.11 8.37 -12.38
C SER A 299 -5.97 7.36 -11.27
N ASN A 300 -4.96 7.55 -10.42
CA ASN A 300 -4.85 6.80 -9.18
C ASN A 300 -6.06 7.11 -8.31
N ASN A 301 -6.72 6.06 -7.84
CA ASN A 301 -7.99 6.18 -7.14
C ASN A 301 -8.18 4.99 -6.20
N ASP A 302 -8.48 5.29 -4.95
CA ASP A 302 -8.88 4.30 -3.96
C ASP A 302 -10.40 4.29 -3.87
N VAL A 303 -10.99 3.09 -3.89
CA VAL A 303 -12.43 2.89 -3.76
C VAL A 303 -12.68 2.09 -2.49
N ALA A 304 -13.52 2.61 -1.61
CA ALA A 304 -14.04 1.89 -0.44
C ALA A 304 -15.57 1.89 -0.47
N VAL A 305 -16.19 1.06 0.35
CA VAL A 305 -17.64 1.07 0.58
C VAL A 305 -17.95 1.67 1.95
N LYS A 306 -19.08 2.34 2.07
CA LYS A 306 -19.68 2.74 3.34
C LYS A 306 -21.00 2.03 3.51
N ILE A 307 -21.17 1.32 4.61
CA ILE A 307 -22.37 0.52 4.88
C ILE A 307 -23.11 1.11 6.09
N GLY A 308 -24.43 1.20 5.99
CA GLY A 308 -25.28 1.65 7.08
C GLY A 308 -26.75 1.31 6.85
N ALA A 309 -27.60 1.57 7.84
CA ALA A 309 -29.04 1.36 7.75
C ALA A 309 -29.80 2.70 7.84
N LEU A 310 -30.75 2.91 6.94
CA LEU A 310 -31.46 4.17 6.70
C LEU A 310 -32.98 3.98 6.78
N LYS A 311 -33.68 4.86 7.49
CA LYS A 311 -35.14 4.96 7.44
C LYS A 311 -35.59 6.42 7.52
N ASN A 312 -36.59 6.80 6.73
CA ASN A 312 -37.17 8.15 6.73
C ASN A 312 -36.12 9.28 6.58
N ALA A 313 -35.11 9.08 5.73
CA ALA A 313 -33.99 10.00 5.51
C ALA A 313 -33.04 10.23 6.72
N SER A 314 -33.16 9.42 7.77
CA SER A 314 -32.19 9.35 8.86
C SER A 314 -31.53 7.99 8.87
N TYR A 315 -30.23 7.96 9.12
CA TYR A 315 -29.59 6.69 9.44
C TYR A 315 -29.93 6.28 10.88
N SER A 316 -30.00 4.97 11.14
CA SER A 316 -30.02 4.44 12.50
C SER A 316 -28.65 4.63 13.17
N ALA A 317 -27.55 4.44 12.40
CA ALA A 317 -26.14 4.65 12.77
C ALA A 317 -25.43 5.54 11.75
N ASP A 318 -24.33 6.21 12.12
CA ASP A 318 -23.43 6.74 11.10
C ASP A 318 -22.88 5.59 10.21
N PRO A 319 -22.94 5.68 8.87
CA PRO A 319 -22.40 4.63 8.01
C PRO A 319 -20.90 4.43 8.21
N VAL A 320 -20.48 3.17 8.30
CA VAL A 320 -19.08 2.81 8.54
C VAL A 320 -18.38 2.52 7.23
N ALA A 321 -17.20 3.12 7.06
CA ALA A 321 -16.36 2.93 5.89
C ALA A 321 -15.50 1.66 6.03
N SER A 322 -15.45 0.86 4.99
CA SER A 322 -14.50 -0.25 4.86
C SER A 322 -13.08 0.26 4.64
N GLY A 323 -12.11 -0.66 4.66
CA GLY A 323 -10.84 -0.46 3.97
C GLY A 323 -11.02 -0.35 2.45
N LYS A 324 -9.90 -0.28 1.70
CA LYS A 324 -9.93 -0.18 0.24
C LYS A 324 -10.42 -1.49 -0.38
N VAL A 325 -11.51 -1.43 -1.14
CA VAL A 325 -11.99 -2.53 -1.99
C VAL A 325 -11.18 -2.59 -3.28
N PHE A 326 -10.94 -1.43 -3.89
CA PHE A 326 -10.07 -1.31 -5.06
C PHE A 326 -9.00 -0.24 -4.84
N GLN A 327 -7.84 -0.47 -5.44
CA GLN A 327 -6.78 0.52 -5.57
C GLN A 327 -6.32 0.58 -7.02
N LEU A 328 -6.43 1.75 -7.64
CA LEU A 328 -5.86 2.02 -8.97
C LEU A 328 -4.52 2.73 -8.79
N GLY A 329 -3.45 2.14 -9.34
CA GLY A 329 -2.08 2.64 -9.22
C GLY A 329 -1.21 2.31 -10.43
N ASP A 330 0.09 2.18 -10.20
CA ASP A 330 1.05 1.87 -11.28
C ASP A 330 0.85 0.45 -11.82
N LEU A 331 1.13 0.25 -13.11
CA LEU A 331 1.04 -1.08 -13.74
C LEU A 331 2.22 -1.97 -13.33
N PHE A 332 3.42 -1.42 -13.47
CA PHE A 332 4.65 -2.07 -13.08
C PHE A 332 5.64 -1.05 -12.54
N GLU A 333 6.69 -1.54 -11.89
CA GLU A 333 7.81 -0.73 -11.43
C GLU A 333 9.13 -1.42 -11.76
N LEU A 334 10.14 -0.62 -12.09
CA LEU A 334 11.53 -1.02 -12.19
C LEU A 334 12.22 -0.80 -10.85
N GLY A 335 12.56 -1.90 -10.18
CA GLY A 335 13.33 -1.83 -8.94
C GLY A 335 14.81 -2.16 -9.16
N LEU A 336 15.68 -1.38 -8.53
CA LEU A 336 17.09 -1.74 -8.35
C LEU A 336 17.20 -2.86 -7.33
N THR A 337 17.73 -4.03 -7.72
CA THR A 337 18.10 -5.06 -6.74
C THR A 337 19.44 -4.74 -6.08
N LYS A 338 20.34 -4.06 -6.80
CA LYS A 338 21.60 -3.46 -6.34
C LYS A 338 22.09 -2.48 -7.43
N SER A 339 22.68 -1.34 -7.08
CA SER A 339 23.27 -0.43 -8.06
C SER A 339 24.63 -0.94 -8.55
N GLY A 340 24.89 -0.86 -9.86
CA GLY A 340 26.23 -1.02 -10.40
C GLY A 340 26.92 0.33 -10.53
N GLU A 341 27.78 0.64 -9.57
CA GLU A 341 28.68 1.77 -9.69
C GLU A 341 29.88 1.35 -10.55
N ALA A 342 30.07 1.99 -11.70
CA ALA A 342 31.22 1.78 -12.58
C ALA A 342 32.02 3.08 -12.66
N THR A 343 33.01 3.22 -11.78
CA THR A 343 33.97 4.34 -11.85
C THR A 343 34.91 4.10 -13.02
N ALA A 344 34.96 4.99 -14.02
CA ALA A 344 36.00 4.93 -15.04
C ALA A 344 37.26 5.63 -14.51
N LEU A 345 38.28 4.88 -14.07
CA LEU A 345 39.56 5.48 -13.66
C LEU A 345 40.41 5.83 -14.88
N VAL A 346 41.16 6.93 -14.77
CA VAL A 346 42.07 7.37 -15.82
C VAL A 346 43.36 6.58 -15.75
N SER A 347 43.38 5.45 -16.45
CA SER A 347 44.64 4.85 -16.87
C SER A 347 45.03 5.38 -18.25
N THR A 348 46.10 6.18 -18.29
CA THR A 348 46.79 6.62 -19.52
C THR A 348 45.95 7.47 -20.51
N GLY A 349 45.10 8.38 -20.02
CA GLY A 349 44.60 9.50 -20.83
C GLY A 349 43.12 9.51 -21.21
N PHE A 350 42.20 9.16 -20.30
CA PHE A 350 40.72 9.34 -20.45
C PHE A 350 40.01 8.41 -21.44
N LEU A 351 40.72 7.42 -22.00
CA LEU A 351 40.20 6.54 -23.05
C LEU A 351 39.74 5.16 -22.57
N LYS A 352 40.03 4.79 -21.31
CA LYS A 352 39.85 3.41 -20.83
C LYS A 352 39.02 3.37 -19.56
N ILE A 353 38.13 2.38 -19.48
CA ILE A 353 37.44 2.01 -18.25
C ILE A 353 38.41 1.10 -17.48
N ASP A 354 38.88 1.56 -16.32
CA ASP A 354 39.63 0.70 -15.40
C ASP A 354 38.65 -0.07 -14.51
N THR A 355 38.60 -1.39 -14.69
CA THR A 355 37.69 -2.24 -13.93
C THR A 355 38.39 -3.10 -12.88
N ASN A 356 39.71 -3.00 -12.63
CA ASN A 356 40.40 -3.83 -11.63
C ASN A 356 41.61 -3.18 -10.91
N LYS A 357 41.69 -3.44 -9.60
CA LYS A 357 42.77 -3.04 -8.67
C LYS A 357 44.01 -3.98 -8.71
N ASP A 358 44.80 -4.07 -9.80
CA ASP A 358 46.16 -4.67 -9.68
C ASP A 358 47.22 -4.32 -10.75
N GLY A 359 47.01 -3.33 -11.62
CA GLY A 359 48.13 -2.70 -12.34
C GLY A 359 48.67 -3.44 -13.57
N VAL A 360 47.89 -4.31 -14.21
CA VAL A 360 48.09 -4.74 -15.60
C VAL A 360 46.78 -4.56 -16.36
N ALA A 361 46.84 -4.32 -17.68
CA ALA A 361 45.66 -4.14 -18.52
C ALA A 361 44.73 -5.37 -18.45
N ASP A 362 43.62 -5.26 -17.72
CA ASP A 362 42.50 -6.19 -17.80
C ASP A 362 41.17 -5.44 -17.88
N ASP A 363 40.82 -5.18 -19.14
CA ASP A 363 39.50 -4.90 -19.69
C ASP A 363 38.45 -5.89 -19.16
N ASN A 364 37.67 -5.57 -18.13
CA ASN A 364 36.61 -6.47 -17.65
C ASN A 364 35.37 -5.73 -17.11
N ASN A 365 34.66 -5.11 -18.06
CA ASN A 365 33.23 -4.85 -18.09
C ASN A 365 32.67 -3.75 -17.17
N VAL A 366 31.74 -2.96 -17.73
CA VAL A 366 30.80 -2.18 -16.92
C VAL A 366 29.72 -3.14 -16.43
N ALA A 367 29.68 -3.38 -15.12
CA ALA A 367 28.69 -4.23 -14.50
C ALA A 367 27.63 -3.41 -13.76
N ALA A 368 26.41 -3.42 -14.30
CA ALA A 368 25.20 -3.15 -13.52
C ALA A 368 24.73 -4.44 -12.87
N THR A 369 24.42 -4.42 -11.58
CA THR A 369 23.64 -5.49 -10.97
C THR A 369 22.18 -5.31 -11.39
N GLY A 370 21.60 -6.37 -11.97
CA GLY A 370 20.36 -6.31 -12.74
C GLY A 370 19.20 -5.57 -12.06
N PHE A 371 18.42 -4.87 -12.86
CA PHE A 371 17.12 -4.35 -12.42
C PHE A 371 16.05 -5.45 -12.57
N GLU A 372 14.97 -5.34 -11.81
CA GLU A 372 13.81 -6.21 -11.93
C GLU A 372 12.56 -5.42 -12.31
N LEU A 373 11.68 -6.06 -13.07
CA LEU A 373 10.34 -5.53 -13.36
C LEU A 373 9.35 -6.20 -12.41
N PHE A 374 8.70 -5.40 -11.58
CA PHE A 374 7.68 -5.82 -10.63
C PHE A 374 6.28 -5.53 -11.18
N ASN A 375 5.42 -6.53 -11.24
CA ASN A 375 4.00 -6.29 -11.51
C ASN A 375 3.34 -5.73 -10.25
N ARG A 376 2.78 -4.52 -10.35
CA ARG A 376 2.18 -3.81 -9.21
C ARG A 376 0.68 -4.10 -9.04
N THR A 377 0.12 -4.98 -9.86
CA THR A 377 -1.31 -5.34 -9.85
C THR A 377 -1.56 -6.72 -9.23
N SER A 378 -2.77 -6.94 -8.72
CA SER A 378 -3.14 -8.22 -8.10
C SER A 378 -3.60 -9.26 -9.12
N ASN A 379 -4.37 -8.84 -10.13
CA ASN A 379 -5.07 -9.73 -11.07
C ASN A 379 -4.79 -9.45 -12.55
N GLN A 380 -3.88 -8.53 -12.86
CA GLN A 380 -3.63 -8.14 -14.25
C GLN A 380 -2.28 -8.66 -14.72
N ASN A 381 -2.33 -9.59 -15.66
CA ASN A 381 -1.12 -10.18 -16.21
C ASN A 381 -0.48 -9.24 -17.23
N ILE A 382 0.85 -9.15 -17.19
CA ILE A 382 1.64 -8.36 -18.14
C ILE A 382 2.30 -9.31 -19.13
N GLN A 383 2.02 -9.10 -20.42
CA GLN A 383 2.68 -9.82 -21.52
C GLN A 383 4.06 -9.19 -21.76
N LEU A 384 5.15 -9.86 -21.38
CA LEU A 384 6.49 -9.24 -21.43
C LEU A 384 6.96 -8.93 -22.86
N ASN A 385 6.41 -9.61 -23.87
CA ASN A 385 6.73 -9.33 -25.27
C ASN A 385 6.16 -7.98 -25.75
N LYS A 386 5.22 -7.40 -24.99
CA LYS A 386 4.67 -6.06 -25.19
C LYS A 386 5.43 -4.98 -24.42
N VAL A 387 6.31 -5.36 -23.50
CA VAL A 387 7.17 -4.41 -22.76
C VAL A 387 8.45 -4.16 -23.56
N ASN A 388 8.64 -2.92 -23.95
CA ASN A 388 9.86 -2.41 -24.57
C ASN A 388 10.76 -1.78 -23.51
N LEU A 389 12.02 -2.17 -23.52
CA LEU A 389 13.05 -1.62 -22.65
C LEU A 389 13.97 -0.72 -23.46
N THR A 390 14.30 0.43 -22.90
CA THR A 390 15.17 1.42 -23.53
C THR A 390 16.23 1.88 -22.55
N LEU A 391 17.49 1.73 -22.91
CA LEU A 391 18.61 2.36 -22.22
C LEU A 391 18.86 3.72 -22.84
N SER A 392 19.08 4.72 -22.01
CA SER A 392 19.31 6.11 -22.44
C SER A 392 20.61 6.63 -21.85
N GLY A 393 21.53 7.03 -22.74
CA GLY A 393 22.87 7.52 -22.39
C GLY A 393 23.80 7.48 -23.60
N ASP A 394 25.02 7.98 -23.48
CA ASP A 394 26.07 7.78 -24.48
C ASP A 394 26.61 6.35 -24.40
N LEU A 395 26.23 5.55 -25.40
CA LEU A 395 26.61 4.15 -25.55
C LEU A 395 27.71 3.95 -26.59
N SER A 396 28.40 5.01 -27.01
CA SER A 396 29.31 4.98 -28.16
C SER A 396 30.53 4.08 -28.00
N ALA A 397 31.00 3.94 -26.76
CA ALA A 397 32.14 3.10 -26.38
C ALA A 397 31.84 1.59 -26.36
N PHE A 398 30.56 1.20 -26.32
CA PHE A 398 30.19 -0.21 -26.27
C PHE A 398 30.22 -0.86 -27.65
N ARG A 399 30.70 -2.11 -27.68
CA ARG A 399 30.78 -2.89 -28.91
C ARG A 399 29.42 -3.40 -29.32
N ALA A 400 29.17 -3.41 -30.62
CA ALA A 400 28.01 -4.00 -31.24
C ALA A 400 28.41 -4.91 -32.40
N ASP A 401 27.61 -5.93 -32.68
CA ASP A 401 27.76 -6.78 -33.87
C ASP A 401 27.33 -6.03 -35.15
N THR A 402 27.42 -6.71 -36.30
CA THR A 402 27.01 -6.17 -37.61
C THR A 402 25.50 -5.92 -37.72
N ALA A 403 24.69 -6.51 -36.84
CA ALA A 403 23.25 -6.28 -36.76
C ALA A 403 22.89 -5.15 -35.77
N GLY A 404 23.87 -4.57 -35.09
CA GLY A 404 23.73 -3.49 -34.12
C GLY A 404 23.40 -3.97 -32.70
N ASN A 405 23.50 -5.26 -32.39
CA ASN A 405 23.30 -5.74 -31.03
C ASN A 405 24.54 -5.49 -30.18
N LEU A 406 24.38 -4.92 -28.99
CA LEU A 406 25.44 -4.78 -28.00
C LEU A 406 26.01 -6.15 -27.65
N LEU A 407 27.32 -6.20 -27.43
CA LEU A 407 28.06 -7.44 -27.22
C LEU A 407 28.54 -7.61 -25.78
N HIS A 408 28.64 -8.87 -25.39
CA HIS A 408 29.48 -9.33 -24.29
C HIS A 408 30.93 -9.51 -24.74
N LYS A 409 31.85 -9.59 -23.77
CA LYS A 409 33.29 -9.76 -24.04
C LYS A 409 33.62 -11.06 -24.78
N ASP A 410 32.83 -12.11 -24.57
CA ASP A 410 32.96 -13.39 -25.28
C ASP A 410 32.42 -13.33 -26.73
N GLY A 411 31.96 -12.16 -27.19
CA GLY A 411 31.40 -11.94 -28.51
C GLY A 411 29.93 -12.33 -28.65
N THR A 412 29.28 -12.80 -27.58
CA THR A 412 27.85 -13.11 -27.61
C THR A 412 27.00 -11.85 -27.60
N ALA A 413 25.88 -11.86 -28.34
CA ALA A 413 24.96 -10.73 -28.38
C ALA A 413 24.10 -10.67 -27.11
N THR A 414 23.98 -9.47 -26.54
CA THR A 414 23.16 -9.20 -25.35
C THR A 414 21.65 -9.18 -25.66
N GLY A 415 21.26 -9.10 -26.93
CA GLY A 415 19.89 -8.89 -27.38
C GLY A 415 19.43 -7.42 -27.38
N TRP A 416 20.28 -6.49 -26.95
CA TRP A 416 19.99 -5.05 -26.96
C TRP A 416 20.49 -4.40 -28.22
N LYS A 417 19.58 -3.82 -29.00
CA LYS A 417 19.88 -3.21 -30.28
C LYS A 417 20.19 -1.72 -30.12
N LEU A 418 21.42 -1.34 -30.43
CA LEU A 418 21.89 0.04 -30.41
C LEU A 418 21.26 0.83 -31.55
N ASN A 419 20.83 2.07 -31.26
CA ASN A 419 20.35 2.96 -32.29
C ASN A 419 21.51 3.53 -33.13
N ALA A 420 21.21 4.07 -34.31
CA ALA A 420 22.24 4.57 -35.23
C ALA A 420 23.09 5.71 -34.63
N THR A 421 22.52 6.50 -33.71
CA THR A 421 23.20 7.62 -33.03
C THR A 421 23.99 7.19 -31.79
N LYS A 422 23.92 5.92 -31.40
CA LYS A 422 24.53 5.36 -30.18
C LYS A 422 24.15 6.07 -28.88
N THR A 423 22.96 6.68 -28.83
CA THR A 423 22.41 7.38 -27.65
C THR A 423 21.35 6.56 -26.90
N ALA A 424 20.95 5.42 -27.47
CA ALA A 424 20.00 4.52 -26.86
C ALA A 424 20.16 3.10 -27.39
N ALA A 425 19.81 2.12 -26.56
CA ALA A 425 19.68 0.73 -26.98
C ALA A 425 18.34 0.16 -26.51
N THR A 426 17.72 -0.68 -27.33
CA THR A 426 16.38 -1.23 -27.05
C THR A 426 16.36 -2.74 -27.00
N ALA A 427 15.53 -3.31 -26.13
CA ALA A 427 15.26 -4.74 -26.06
C ALA A 427 13.78 -5.02 -25.70
N LYS A 428 13.36 -6.27 -25.86
CA LYS A 428 12.08 -6.77 -25.32
C LYS A 428 12.31 -7.35 -23.93
N ALA A 429 11.34 -7.19 -23.02
CA ALA A 429 11.45 -7.73 -21.67
C ALA A 429 11.43 -9.27 -21.61
N GLY A 430 10.91 -9.95 -22.64
CA GLY A 430 10.91 -11.41 -22.78
C GLY A 430 9.62 -11.90 -23.45
N ASP A 431 9.42 -13.22 -23.50
CA ASP A 431 8.21 -13.85 -24.08
C ASP A 431 7.24 -14.42 -23.03
N ALA A 432 7.61 -14.35 -21.76
CA ALA A 432 6.81 -14.87 -20.66
C ALA A 432 5.67 -13.92 -20.26
N VAL A 433 4.76 -14.43 -19.43
CA VAL A 433 3.70 -13.65 -18.79
C VAL A 433 4.10 -13.38 -17.34
N LEU A 434 4.16 -12.11 -16.96
CA LEU A 434 4.38 -11.70 -15.59
C LEU A 434 3.03 -11.57 -14.88
N GLN A 435 2.74 -12.51 -13.98
CA GLN A 435 1.44 -12.58 -13.31
C GLN A 435 1.26 -11.44 -12.29
N GLY A 436 0.03 -10.99 -12.08
CA GLY A 436 -0.30 -10.20 -10.88
C GLY A 436 -0.25 -11.08 -9.63
N ASN A 437 -0.02 -10.50 -8.45
CA ASN A 437 0.00 -11.26 -7.19
C ASN A 437 -0.86 -10.58 -6.11
N ILE A 438 -1.79 -11.35 -5.56
CA ILE A 438 -2.78 -10.95 -4.55
C ILE A 438 -2.20 -10.96 -3.13
N ALA A 439 -1.20 -11.81 -2.84
CA ALA A 439 -0.86 -12.19 -1.46
C ALA A 439 0.23 -11.33 -0.79
N LEU A 440 0.95 -10.51 -1.55
CA LEU A 440 2.12 -9.77 -1.07
C LEU A 440 2.15 -8.42 -1.77
N ASP A 441 2.29 -7.36 -0.98
CA ASP A 441 2.56 -5.97 -1.36
C ASP A 441 3.48 -5.89 -2.58
N ALA A 442 2.88 -5.94 -3.78
CA ALA A 442 3.40 -5.67 -5.11
C ALA A 442 4.81 -6.18 -5.53
N ALA A 443 5.50 -7.02 -4.75
CA ALA A 443 6.94 -7.28 -4.87
C ALA A 443 7.32 -8.73 -5.24
N ALA A 444 6.36 -9.65 -5.33
CA ALA A 444 6.67 -11.09 -5.42
C ALA A 444 6.65 -11.68 -6.84
N SER A 445 5.95 -11.04 -7.79
CA SER A 445 6.02 -11.43 -9.20
C SER A 445 7.03 -10.50 -9.89
N SER A 446 8.27 -10.96 -9.97
CA SER A 446 9.31 -10.31 -10.75
C SER A 446 9.92 -11.29 -11.74
N VAL A 447 10.39 -10.77 -12.88
CA VAL A 447 11.23 -11.53 -13.79
C VAL A 447 12.63 -10.93 -13.76
N ASN A 448 13.57 -11.72 -13.26
CA ASN A 448 15.01 -11.39 -13.24
C ASN A 448 15.74 -11.99 -14.45
N ALA A 449 15.24 -13.11 -14.99
CA ALA A 449 15.98 -13.98 -15.92
C ALA A 449 16.45 -13.32 -17.22
N ALA A 450 15.72 -12.31 -17.75
CA ALA A 450 16.14 -11.59 -18.95
C ALA A 450 17.17 -10.47 -18.67
N PHE A 451 17.24 -9.96 -17.43
CA PHE A 451 17.99 -8.76 -17.06
C PHE A 451 19.37 -9.04 -16.46
N ALA A 452 19.64 -10.30 -16.07
CA ALA A 452 20.96 -10.76 -15.64
C ALA A 452 22.04 -10.65 -16.74
N ASN A 453 21.65 -10.63 -18.02
CA ASN A 453 22.55 -10.45 -19.17
C ASN A 453 23.00 -8.98 -19.36
N PHE A 454 22.61 -8.04 -18.49
CA PHE A 454 23.09 -6.67 -18.55
C PHE A 454 24.38 -6.42 -17.74
N ALA A 455 24.85 -7.43 -17.01
CA ALA A 455 25.95 -7.31 -16.06
C ALA A 455 27.35 -7.17 -16.68
N LYS A 456 27.50 -7.26 -18.01
CA LYS A 456 28.81 -7.21 -18.68
C LYS A 456 28.73 -6.64 -20.09
N LEU A 457 28.48 -5.34 -20.23
CA LEU A 457 28.61 -4.66 -21.51
C LEU A 457 30.09 -4.53 -21.90
N TYR A 458 30.42 -4.91 -23.13
CA TYR A 458 31.80 -4.95 -23.61
C TYR A 458 32.26 -3.61 -24.20
N VAL A 459 33.40 -3.13 -23.70
CA VAL A 459 34.21 -2.05 -24.26
C VAL A 459 35.56 -2.67 -24.64
N GLU A 460 36.12 -2.31 -25.79
CA GLU A 460 37.38 -2.93 -26.24
C GLU A 460 38.60 -2.38 -25.46
N ALA A 461 39.55 -3.23 -25.09
CA ALA A 461 40.80 -2.81 -24.42
C ALA A 461 41.62 -1.72 -25.17
N THR A 462 41.48 -1.70 -26.50
CA THR A 462 42.09 -0.72 -27.40
C THR A 462 41.16 0.44 -27.73
N ASN A 463 39.99 0.54 -27.08
CA ASN A 463 39.00 1.57 -27.37
C ASN A 463 39.63 2.97 -27.28
N GLU A 464 39.56 3.68 -28.40
CA GLU A 464 40.01 5.07 -28.51
C GLU A 464 38.85 6.05 -28.28
N MET A 465 37.60 5.58 -28.15
CA MET A 465 36.45 6.43 -27.84
C MET A 465 36.36 6.68 -26.33
N PRO A 466 36.51 7.93 -25.86
CA PRO A 466 36.37 8.24 -24.44
C PRO A 466 34.97 7.88 -23.91
N VAL A 467 34.89 7.37 -22.68
CA VAL A 467 33.60 7.27 -21.96
C VAL A 467 33.41 8.55 -21.16
N GLU A 468 32.36 9.30 -21.47
CA GLU A 468 32.00 10.51 -20.72
C GLU A 468 31.50 10.18 -19.31
N ALA A 469 31.64 11.13 -18.38
CA ALA A 469 30.96 11.05 -17.10
C ALA A 469 29.46 11.26 -17.35
N GLN A 470 28.64 10.27 -16.99
CA GLN A 470 27.23 10.24 -17.33
C GLN A 470 26.47 9.27 -16.43
N LYS A 471 25.15 9.40 -16.42
CA LYS A 471 24.24 8.40 -15.84
C LYS A 471 23.44 7.77 -16.97
N ILE A 472 23.41 6.45 -17.03
CA ILE A 472 22.59 5.72 -18.00
C ILE A 472 21.36 5.20 -17.30
N ALA A 473 20.21 5.60 -17.81
CA ALA A 473 18.90 5.19 -17.32
C ALA A 473 18.36 4.00 -18.11
N VAL A 474 17.48 3.21 -17.49
CA VAL A 474 16.63 2.25 -18.20
C VAL A 474 15.17 2.63 -18.03
N THR A 475 14.40 2.54 -19.10
CA THR A 475 12.95 2.77 -19.11
C THR A 475 12.26 1.53 -19.64
N ALA A 476 11.25 1.05 -18.92
CA ALA A 476 10.32 0.05 -19.38
C ALA A 476 9.03 0.72 -19.83
N SER A 477 8.49 0.31 -20.98
CA SER A 477 7.31 0.92 -21.57
C SER A 477 6.42 -0.10 -22.24
N ILE A 478 5.11 0.07 -22.13
CA ILE A 478 4.10 -0.61 -22.94
C ILE A 478 3.39 0.44 -23.77
N ALA A 479 3.23 0.16 -25.06
CA ALA A 479 2.38 0.96 -25.94
C ALA A 479 0.96 0.38 -25.94
N GLY A 480 -0.03 1.18 -25.58
CA GLY A 480 -1.44 0.83 -25.57
C GLY A 480 -2.01 0.50 -26.94
N VAL A 481 -1.37 0.94 -28.02
CA VAL A 481 -1.74 0.56 -29.40
C VAL A 481 -1.39 -0.90 -29.74
N ASP A 482 -0.48 -1.52 -28.98
CA ASP A 482 0.01 -2.87 -29.25
C ASP A 482 -0.73 -3.97 -28.47
N GLN A 483 -1.73 -3.60 -27.66
CA GLN A 483 -2.49 -4.53 -26.80
C GLN A 483 -3.85 -3.96 -26.37
N ASP A 484 -4.74 -4.80 -25.84
CA ASP A 484 -6.15 -4.45 -25.57
C ASP A 484 -6.48 -4.17 -24.09
N THR A 485 -5.51 -4.31 -23.18
CA THR A 485 -5.68 -4.28 -21.73
C THR A 485 -5.36 -2.92 -21.10
N PHE A 486 -4.26 -2.29 -21.50
CA PHE A 486 -3.72 -1.07 -20.89
C PHE A 486 -3.54 0.05 -21.92
N GLU A 487 -3.59 1.30 -21.48
CA GLU A 487 -3.08 2.44 -22.22
C GLU A 487 -1.54 2.49 -22.14
N ASP A 488 -0.95 3.52 -22.74
CA ASP A 488 0.49 3.75 -22.64
C ASP A 488 0.93 3.89 -21.18
N PHE A 489 1.99 3.18 -20.81
CA PHE A 489 2.58 3.28 -19.48
C PHE A 489 4.09 3.07 -19.56
N SER A 490 4.83 3.82 -18.76
CA SER A 490 6.26 3.68 -18.64
C SER A 490 6.73 3.94 -17.23
N ASP A 491 7.77 3.22 -16.83
CA ASP A 491 8.51 3.49 -15.62
C ASP A 491 10.02 3.54 -15.91
N SER A 492 10.75 4.35 -15.18
CA SER A 492 12.15 4.67 -15.46
C SER A 492 13.02 4.57 -14.22
N LEU A 493 14.13 3.87 -14.37
CA LEU A 493 15.20 3.81 -13.40
C LEU A 493 16.38 4.66 -13.87
N ALA A 494 16.59 5.81 -13.23
CA ALA A 494 17.53 6.85 -13.69
C ALA A 494 19.02 6.46 -13.58
N ASP A 495 19.38 5.69 -12.56
CA ASP A 495 20.78 5.45 -12.17
C ASP A 495 21.14 3.96 -12.32
N LEU A 496 20.95 3.37 -13.52
CA LEU A 496 21.35 1.98 -13.76
C LEU A 496 22.87 1.85 -13.88
N PHE A 497 23.50 2.76 -14.64
CA PHE A 497 24.96 2.91 -14.67
C PHE A 497 25.34 4.34 -14.31
N ILE A 498 26.38 4.48 -13.52
CA ILE A 498 26.96 5.77 -13.17
C ILE A 498 28.42 5.75 -13.62
N PHE A 499 28.76 6.59 -14.59
CA PHE A 499 30.10 6.82 -15.11
C PHE A 499 30.64 8.15 -14.59
N THR A 500 31.88 8.14 -14.13
CA THR A 500 32.60 9.31 -13.65
C THR A 500 33.93 9.44 -14.40
N ARG A 501 34.46 10.67 -14.54
CA ARG A 501 35.71 11.00 -15.26
C ARG A 501 36.79 11.55 -14.32
N ASP A 502 38.05 11.40 -14.72
CA ASP A 502 39.19 11.54 -13.80
C ASP A 502 40.37 12.44 -14.37
N GLY A 503 40.14 13.66 -14.95
CA GLY A 503 41.01 14.90 -14.81
C GLY A 503 41.80 15.74 -15.91
N LEU A 504 41.55 17.06 -16.13
CA LEU A 504 42.28 18.17 -16.82
C LEU A 504 43.83 18.33 -16.65
N LYS A 505 44.65 18.28 -17.71
CA LYS A 505 46.13 18.49 -17.62
C LYS A 505 46.63 19.81 -18.26
N PHE A 506 47.61 20.51 -17.67
CA PHE A 506 48.22 21.73 -18.24
C PHE A 506 49.65 21.96 -17.72
N ASP A 507 50.53 22.67 -18.41
CA ASP A 507 51.91 22.88 -17.94
C ASP A 507 52.42 24.32 -18.02
N THR A 508 53.36 24.69 -17.15
CA THR A 508 53.99 26.01 -17.12
C THR A 508 55.49 25.93 -16.93
N ILE A 509 56.21 26.87 -17.53
CA ILE A 509 57.67 27.02 -17.43
C ILE A 509 58.03 28.12 -16.43
N LEU A 510 59.12 27.92 -15.70
CA LEU A 510 59.69 28.81 -14.69
C LEU A 510 61.18 29.00 -15.01
N THR A 511 61.60 30.24 -15.25
CA THR A 511 63.02 30.61 -15.39
C THR A 511 63.43 31.51 -14.23
N GLY A 512 64.73 31.49 -13.88
CA GLY A 512 65.34 32.15 -12.74
C GLY A 512 64.71 33.45 -12.21
N THR A 513 64.39 33.45 -10.91
CA THR A 513 63.73 34.50 -10.07
C THR A 513 62.18 34.54 -10.04
N THR A 514 61.48 33.55 -10.59
CA THR A 514 60.00 33.50 -10.73
C THR A 514 59.19 32.94 -9.54
N SER A 515 59.66 33.13 -8.29
CA SER A 515 58.91 32.73 -7.08
C SER A 515 57.56 33.45 -6.88
N SER A 516 57.19 34.38 -7.76
CA SER A 516 56.02 35.27 -7.66
C SER A 516 54.97 35.06 -8.77
N ASN A 517 55.10 34.02 -9.59
CA ASN A 517 54.06 33.65 -10.56
C ASN A 517 52.81 33.10 -9.86
N THR A 518 51.63 33.20 -10.49
CA THR A 518 50.37 32.61 -9.97
C THR A 518 49.62 31.86 -11.05
N VAL A 519 48.99 30.75 -10.69
CA VAL A 519 48.23 29.83 -11.57
C VAL A 519 46.81 29.75 -11.04
N HIS A 520 45.82 30.24 -11.79
CA HIS A 520 44.40 30.16 -11.45
C HIS A 520 43.78 28.97 -12.17
N ILE A 521 42.95 28.18 -11.51
CA ILE A 521 42.27 27.01 -12.07
C ILE A 521 40.80 27.10 -11.66
N ARG A 522 39.83 26.91 -12.56
CA ARG A 522 38.39 26.97 -12.28
C ARG A 522 37.67 25.75 -12.83
N ASP A 523 36.83 25.09 -12.06
CA ASP A 523 35.86 24.14 -12.60
C ASP A 523 34.67 24.88 -13.16
N VAL A 524 34.20 24.40 -14.30
CA VAL A 524 32.96 24.86 -14.92
C VAL A 524 32.07 23.68 -15.31
N SER A 525 32.39 22.45 -14.87
CA SER A 525 31.69 21.25 -15.31
C SER A 525 30.37 21.04 -14.59
N GLY A 526 30.27 21.45 -13.31
CA GLY A 526 29.08 21.23 -12.48
C GLY A 526 28.74 19.76 -12.20
N ILE A 527 29.51 18.83 -12.77
CA ILE A 527 29.40 17.38 -12.59
C ILE A 527 30.60 16.82 -11.83
N LEU A 528 31.51 17.72 -11.42
CA LEU A 528 32.47 17.41 -10.38
C LEU A 528 31.76 16.89 -9.13
N PRO A 529 32.38 15.95 -8.41
CA PRO A 529 31.91 15.55 -7.09
C PRO A 529 31.74 16.78 -6.20
N GLU A 530 30.82 16.73 -5.24
CA GLU A 530 30.55 17.83 -4.31
C GLU A 530 31.82 18.33 -3.57
N VAL A 531 32.82 17.47 -3.41
CA VAL A 531 34.14 17.76 -2.80
C VAL A 531 35.14 18.48 -3.72
N GLY A 532 34.84 18.62 -5.01
CA GLY A 532 35.71 19.19 -6.03
C GLY A 532 36.80 18.26 -6.56
N GLY A 533 37.47 18.66 -7.65
CA GLY A 533 38.50 17.91 -8.37
C GLY A 533 39.91 18.04 -7.77
N LYS A 534 40.68 16.94 -7.70
CA LYS A 534 42.11 16.93 -7.33
C LYS A 534 42.99 17.66 -8.34
N ILE A 535 44.24 17.96 -7.96
CA ILE A 535 45.24 18.58 -8.84
C ILE A 535 46.57 17.88 -8.56
N PHE A 536 47.26 17.41 -9.59
CA PHE A 536 48.58 16.78 -9.61
C PHE A 536 49.52 17.70 -10.35
N VAL A 537 50.82 17.59 -10.11
CA VAL A 537 51.86 18.37 -10.79
C VAL A 537 53.17 17.57 -10.92
N THR A 538 53.80 17.62 -12.08
CA THR A 538 55.08 16.98 -12.40
C THR A 538 56.09 18.08 -12.68
N VAL A 539 57.12 18.21 -11.87
CA VAL A 539 58.15 19.23 -12.01
C VAL A 539 59.44 18.63 -12.56
N TRP A 540 60.01 19.22 -13.61
CA TRP A 540 61.32 18.84 -14.11
C TRP A 540 62.16 20.07 -14.45
N GLU A 541 63.46 19.98 -14.17
CA GLU A 541 64.45 21.02 -14.41
C GLU A 541 65.39 20.58 -15.54
N TYR A 542 65.84 21.52 -16.35
CA TYR A 542 66.77 21.26 -17.44
C TYR A 542 68.20 21.69 -17.06
N ASP A 543 69.17 20.83 -17.33
CA ASP A 543 70.58 21.19 -17.17
C ASP A 543 71.01 22.29 -18.15
N SER A 544 72.09 23.00 -17.80
CA SER A 544 72.68 24.01 -18.67
C SER A 544 73.16 23.39 -19.98
N HIS A 545 72.73 23.94 -21.10
CA HIS A 545 73.08 23.50 -22.44
C HIS A 545 73.53 24.69 -23.30
N VAL A 546 74.24 24.39 -24.38
CA VAL A 546 74.66 25.38 -25.37
C VAL A 546 73.53 25.61 -26.37
N GLU A 547 73.50 26.80 -26.95
CA GLU A 547 72.47 27.25 -27.90
C GLU A 547 72.28 26.23 -29.04
N GLY A 548 71.04 25.76 -29.22
CA GLY A 548 70.70 24.76 -30.24
C GLY A 548 70.86 23.29 -29.84
N THR A 549 71.22 22.98 -28.60
CA THR A 549 71.16 21.60 -28.06
C THR A 549 70.21 21.50 -26.87
N ASN A 550 69.62 20.33 -26.62
CA ASN A 550 68.70 20.16 -25.51
C ASN A 550 69.45 19.79 -24.23
N GLY A 551 69.19 20.52 -23.14
CA GLY A 551 69.64 20.14 -21.80
C GLY A 551 69.00 18.82 -21.34
N GLN A 552 69.75 18.04 -20.56
CA GLN A 552 69.22 16.82 -19.97
C GLN A 552 68.09 17.17 -18.99
N ARG A 553 66.95 16.49 -19.14
CA ARG A 553 65.76 16.67 -18.30
C ARG A 553 65.94 15.90 -17.00
N ASN A 554 66.04 16.63 -15.90
CA ASN A 554 66.10 16.08 -14.54
C ASN A 554 64.72 16.26 -13.89
N VAL A 555 64.02 15.15 -13.66
CA VAL A 555 62.71 15.18 -13.00
C VAL A 555 62.92 15.48 -11.52
N LEU A 556 62.42 16.63 -11.05
CA LEU A 556 62.50 17.06 -9.65
C LEU A 556 61.34 16.51 -8.82
N ALA A 557 60.16 16.37 -9.44
CA ALA A 557 58.98 15.78 -8.85
C ALA A 557 58.13 15.14 -9.95
N GLU A 558 57.74 13.88 -9.79
CA GLU A 558 56.89 13.22 -10.78
C GLU A 558 55.45 13.11 -10.28
N ARG A 559 54.48 13.72 -10.98
CA ARG A 559 53.03 13.59 -10.75
C ARG A 559 52.60 13.66 -9.28
N GLN A 560 53.01 14.72 -8.57
CA GLN A 560 52.70 14.96 -7.16
C GLN A 560 51.38 15.69 -6.96
N GLU A 561 50.49 15.16 -6.12
CA GLU A 561 49.20 15.79 -5.80
C GLU A 561 49.37 17.06 -4.95
N LEU A 562 48.59 18.09 -5.26
CA LEU A 562 48.51 19.35 -4.52
C LEU A 562 47.42 19.29 -3.45
N ALA A 563 47.66 19.98 -2.33
CA ALA A 563 46.73 20.02 -1.21
C ALA A 563 45.42 20.76 -1.55
N VAL A 564 45.47 21.66 -2.52
CA VAL A 564 44.31 22.44 -3.01
C VAL A 564 43.43 21.60 -3.95
N LYS A 565 42.10 21.77 -3.81
CA LYS A 565 41.07 21.15 -4.68
C LYS A 565 40.33 22.20 -5.52
N LEU A 566 39.78 21.74 -6.64
CA LEU A 566 39.01 22.54 -7.58
C LEU A 566 37.50 22.37 -7.31
N PRO A 567 36.79 23.33 -6.70
CA PRO A 567 35.38 23.17 -6.32
C PRO A 567 34.46 23.05 -7.56
N SER A 568 33.36 22.29 -7.49
CA SER A 568 32.36 22.19 -8.59
C SER A 568 31.77 23.56 -8.93
N ASN A 569 31.86 23.97 -10.21
CA ASN A 569 31.59 25.33 -10.69
C ASN A 569 32.38 26.48 -9.99
N GLY A 570 33.48 26.18 -9.31
CA GLY A 570 34.28 27.11 -8.50
C GLY A 570 35.75 27.20 -8.92
N ALA A 571 36.55 28.08 -8.28
CA ALA A 571 37.93 28.38 -8.71
C ALA A 571 38.96 28.34 -7.57
N VAL A 572 40.23 28.15 -7.94
CA VAL A 572 41.39 28.13 -7.04
C VAL A 572 42.61 28.81 -7.65
N THR A 573 43.55 29.25 -6.82
CA THR A 573 44.80 29.91 -7.24
C THR A 573 45.99 29.26 -6.54
N LEU A 574 47.06 29.02 -7.28
CA LEU A 574 48.29 28.36 -6.87
C LEU A 574 49.49 29.28 -7.17
N SER A 575 50.62 29.11 -6.48
CA SER A 575 51.88 29.76 -6.83
C SER A 575 53.02 28.74 -6.91
N PRO A 576 54.01 28.90 -7.82
CA PRO A 576 55.12 27.98 -7.90
C PRO A 576 55.98 27.91 -6.64
N ALA A 577 56.12 29.01 -5.88
CA ALA A 577 56.84 28.98 -4.62
C ALA A 577 56.13 28.12 -3.58
N THR A 578 54.81 28.27 -3.45
CA THR A 578 54.02 27.43 -2.55
C THR A 578 53.97 25.98 -3.03
N ILE A 579 53.97 25.72 -4.34
CA ILE A 579 54.08 24.36 -4.88
C ILE A 579 55.45 23.78 -4.56
N ALA A 580 56.54 24.51 -4.80
CA ALA A 580 57.90 24.03 -4.54
C ALA A 580 58.16 23.77 -3.05
N GLU A 581 57.71 24.68 -2.18
CA GLU A 581 57.75 24.51 -0.72
C GLU A 581 56.91 23.29 -0.29
N GLN A 582 55.70 23.13 -0.83
CA GLN A 582 54.84 21.98 -0.54
C GLN A 582 55.48 20.67 -1.01
N LEU A 583 56.14 20.67 -2.16
CA LEU A 583 56.82 19.50 -2.71
C LEU A 583 58.22 19.28 -2.11
N GLY A 584 58.74 20.22 -1.29
CA GLY A 584 60.08 20.16 -0.70
C GLY A 584 61.21 20.21 -1.72
N ILE A 585 60.95 20.77 -2.91
CA ILE A 585 61.90 20.80 -4.03
C ILE A 585 62.56 22.17 -4.14
N GLU A 586 63.87 22.18 -4.34
CA GLU A 586 64.64 23.40 -4.56
C GLU A 586 64.97 23.51 -6.05
N VAL A 587 64.49 24.57 -6.70
CA VAL A 587 64.75 24.86 -8.12
C VAL A 587 65.92 25.83 -8.21
N ALA A 588 66.96 25.48 -8.95
CA ALA A 588 68.16 26.31 -9.01
C ALA A 588 67.84 27.63 -9.73
N PRO A 589 68.16 28.80 -9.13
CA PRO A 589 67.77 30.10 -9.68
C PRO A 589 68.35 30.44 -11.06
N SER A 590 69.36 29.70 -11.54
CA SER A 590 69.97 29.89 -12.86
C SER A 590 69.49 28.88 -13.90
N ARG A 591 68.53 28.01 -13.56
CA ARG A 591 68.02 26.94 -14.43
C ARG A 591 66.53 27.12 -14.72
N GLN A 592 66.06 26.42 -15.76
CA GLN A 592 64.67 26.41 -16.16
C GLN A 592 63.98 25.17 -15.57
N ALA A 593 62.87 25.38 -14.88
CA ALA A 593 62.00 24.31 -14.40
C ALA A 593 60.64 24.38 -15.10
N ARG A 594 59.98 23.24 -15.27
CA ARG A 594 58.67 23.11 -15.89
C ARG A 594 57.78 22.29 -15.00
N MET A 595 56.52 22.70 -14.85
CA MET A 595 55.51 22.07 -14.01
C MET A 595 54.33 21.64 -14.87
N LEU A 596 54.04 20.34 -14.98
CA LEU A 596 52.88 19.74 -15.66
C LEU A 596 51.83 19.32 -14.66
N PHE A 597 50.70 19.99 -14.64
CA PHE A 597 49.54 19.72 -13.83
C PHE A 597 48.56 18.71 -14.45
N GLU A 598 47.82 17.98 -13.61
CA GLU A 598 46.70 17.09 -13.95
C GLU A 598 45.58 17.28 -12.92
N VAL A 599 44.34 17.58 -13.27
CA VAL A 599 43.34 18.17 -12.39
C VAL A 599 42.06 17.39 -12.56
N GLU A 600 41.54 16.70 -11.56
CA GLU A 600 40.33 15.87 -11.60
C GLU A 600 39.02 16.67 -11.78
N THR A 601 38.96 17.47 -12.84
CA THR A 601 37.74 17.90 -13.48
C THR A 601 37.72 17.39 -14.90
N ASN A 602 36.51 17.11 -15.38
CA ASN A 602 36.24 16.93 -16.79
C ASN A 602 36.27 18.28 -17.54
N VAL A 603 36.02 19.44 -16.90
CA VAL A 603 36.07 20.78 -17.53
C VAL A 603 36.53 21.87 -16.57
N GLY A 604 37.64 22.54 -16.91
CA GLY A 604 38.07 23.71 -16.16
C GLY A 604 38.86 24.75 -16.96
N GLU A 605 38.99 25.96 -16.41
CA GLU A 605 39.74 27.09 -16.97
C GLU A 605 41.04 27.28 -16.20
N VAL A 606 42.14 27.63 -16.88
CA VAL A 606 43.43 27.92 -16.21
C VAL A 606 44.01 29.26 -16.68
N ALA A 607 44.74 29.98 -15.82
CA ALA A 607 45.45 31.21 -16.18
C ALA A 607 46.75 31.36 -15.39
N VAL A 608 47.87 31.67 -16.06
CA VAL A 608 49.19 31.83 -15.42
C VAL A 608 49.67 33.28 -15.53
N LYS A 609 49.85 33.95 -14.39
CA LYS A 609 50.36 35.33 -14.35
C LYS A 609 51.85 35.34 -14.01
N LYS A 610 52.67 35.94 -14.88
CA LYS A 610 54.13 36.07 -14.70
C LYS A 610 54.51 37.32 -13.90
N SER A 611 55.60 37.26 -13.13
CA SER A 611 56.01 38.33 -12.20
C SER A 611 56.75 39.51 -12.84
N ASP A 612 57.28 39.36 -14.06
CA ASP A 612 58.12 40.38 -14.73
C ASP A 612 57.33 41.53 -15.40
N GLY A 613 56.02 41.59 -15.19
CA GLY A 613 55.15 42.62 -15.76
C GLY A 613 54.99 42.54 -17.28
N LYS A 614 55.56 41.54 -17.95
CA LYS A 614 55.48 41.37 -19.41
C LYS A 614 54.19 40.69 -19.90
N GLY A 615 53.23 40.45 -19.01
CA GLY A 615 51.86 40.05 -19.36
C GLY A 615 51.32 38.85 -18.58
N THR A 616 50.00 38.67 -18.63
CA THR A 616 49.29 37.48 -18.15
C THR A 616 49.28 36.44 -19.25
N ASP A 617 49.85 35.26 -18.99
CA ASP A 617 49.86 34.13 -19.91
C ASP A 617 48.61 33.28 -19.62
N ILE A 618 47.51 33.58 -20.31
CA ILE A 618 46.25 32.86 -20.09
C ILE A 618 46.33 31.51 -20.83
N GLN A 619 46.57 30.45 -20.07
CA GLN A 619 46.58 29.09 -20.59
C GLN A 619 45.24 28.42 -20.34
N VAL A 620 44.34 28.45 -21.31
CA VAL A 620 43.09 27.68 -21.23
C VAL A 620 43.43 26.20 -21.46
N GLY A 621 43.42 25.39 -20.40
CA GLY A 621 43.69 23.94 -20.51
C GLY A 621 42.40 23.15 -20.75
N SER A 622 42.42 22.21 -21.69
CA SER A 622 41.52 21.05 -21.74
C SER A 622 42.35 19.82 -22.15
N GLN A 623 42.04 18.63 -21.63
CA GLN A 623 42.72 17.38 -22.01
C GLN A 623 42.62 17.16 -23.53
N ALA A 624 43.69 16.76 -24.23
CA ALA A 624 43.66 15.65 -25.21
C ALA A 624 45.00 15.45 -25.96
N ALA A 625 45.29 14.17 -26.21
CA ALA A 625 46.49 13.48 -26.68
C ALA A 625 47.31 13.99 -27.89
N GLU A 626 46.93 15.07 -28.57
CA GLU A 626 47.58 15.50 -29.83
C GLU A 626 48.26 16.87 -29.79
N LYS A 627 48.03 17.67 -28.75
CA LYS A 627 48.94 18.77 -28.43
C LYS A 627 49.85 18.28 -27.32
N GLY A 628 51.02 17.80 -27.73
CA GLY A 628 52.13 17.67 -26.80
C GLY A 628 52.17 18.91 -25.92
N ILE A 629 52.34 18.69 -24.61
CA ILE A 629 52.74 19.67 -23.61
C ILE A 629 53.41 20.85 -24.33
N VAL A 630 52.78 22.04 -24.36
CA VAL A 630 53.20 23.11 -25.28
C VAL A 630 54.61 23.54 -24.89
N ASP A 631 55.59 23.06 -25.65
CA ASP A 631 57.01 23.29 -25.41
C ASP A 631 57.37 24.67 -25.94
N PHE A 632 57.39 25.66 -25.05
CA PHE A 632 57.98 26.96 -25.34
C PHE A 632 59.48 26.89 -25.05
N THR A 633 60.22 26.29 -25.99
CA THR A 633 61.65 26.57 -26.14
C THR A 633 61.78 28.01 -26.64
N LEU A 634 62.47 28.84 -25.87
CA LEU A 634 63.11 30.07 -26.34
C LEU A 634 64.61 29.82 -26.34
#